data_AF-A0A7J3MCT1-F1
#
_entry.id   AF-A0A7J3MCT1-F1
#
_cell.length_a   1.000
_cell.length_b   1.000
_cell.length_c   1.000
_cell.angle_alpha   90.00
_cell.angle_beta   90.00
_cell.angle_gamma   90.00
#
_symmetry.space_group_name_H-M   'P 1'
#
loop_
_entity.id
_entity.type
_entity.pdbx_description
1 polymer ?
#
loop_
_entity_poly.entity_id
_entity_poly.type
_entity_poly.pdbx_seq_one_letter_code
_entity_poly.pdbx_strand_id
1 'polypeptide(L)'
;VFVDDVDSLLKSSKNVDKVLMLLGLTPEIISNGLKIVDLKAKLSKLQKRKTTSKEVDSIESEIEHTKEAISDFINKVKTGILIVSGASTKARRTKRVKLFNELLGFEIGSRIEFIRNIEDIYVHDVHVVEDKVIELIRKLGSGGIVFIPMDKGVEYAEKLYGKLIESGINAGIYTKSKRKLIEDFTNGKYDVLIGMASYRSPLTRGIDIPHRIRYAIFAGVPKFRISLDIEEEFKPSRALILLANLRDLLEQKEQDLVDKYIMDLRNLIAIIGRDDMKKIVDAVKQNVKLTGFLERVRRKFIEIISFLTNLIGREDIKEKIKLAPHLSISSELGKPYLVVPDAVAYIQASGRTSRLYLGGVSKGISIVIIDDDKAFNGLVKDVKWYVEEINWKDIKDVNITKLLEAVDSDRATIRKLMDGVISPEFQDIVKTALLVVESPTKARTIAKFFGKPSKRTIHELTIYEVSTGDLVLNIAASGGHVFDIPTYDLGGNSLYGVLSIDGRFIPAYITIKRCLKCRKTFTEPIGKCPSCQSPLEDKMWIIEALRDAAWEADMVLIGTDADAEGEKIGWDIAQMLMPYTSMIKRIEFHEVTKRALINALKNMRDINHKLVEAQIVRRIEDRWIGFELSKKLWSKFNNYRLSAGRVQTPVLGWVVERTSETRRNIQDFFELTLENGIKIVLKKPLMKHEEVKREIDKLKNLTCIVKWVLKEEEEVNPSPPFSTDSLLNEAASTLKFNVSKTMALAQDLFEVGLITYHRTDSIRVSSIGQNIALEYIRDKFGEEFFKPREWSREGAHECIRPTRPIDTARLRQLLALGVIRLAKRLTDDHLALYDIIFKKFIASQMTPTKVVKQKCEIAIEDYIEKIEGYIHIVKPGFSLIKPLHLIPEVKEGAIKILNVQNWKAPTVNLLTQGDIIGLMKIRGIGRPSTYAKIMETLFQRGYIKESPKRNIISTKKGYMVYIYLSNEFNEFVSEETTRKLEEIMDLIEKGSIDYQDVLHKLYSEIVSIRIR
;
A
#
# COMPACT_ATOMS: atom_id res chain seq x y z
N VAL A 1 2.31 38.13 14.66
CA VAL A 1 3.27 38.42 13.57
C VAL A 1 2.72 37.83 12.28
N PHE A 2 2.57 38.64 11.24
CA PHE A 2 2.19 38.19 9.90
C PHE A 2 3.39 38.34 8.95
N VAL A 3 3.70 37.30 8.17
CA VAL A 3 4.82 37.29 7.22
C VAL A 3 4.29 37.01 5.82
N ASP A 4 4.25 38.05 5.01
CA ASP A 4 3.76 37.95 3.63
C ASP A 4 4.77 37.29 2.67
N ASP A 5 6.06 37.64 2.78
CA ASP A 5 7.14 37.03 1.99
C ASP A 5 8.07 36.18 2.86
N VAL A 6 7.71 34.90 2.98
CA VAL A 6 8.53 33.92 3.71
C VAL A 6 9.88 33.67 3.06
N ASP A 7 9.99 33.76 1.73
CA ASP A 7 11.26 33.53 1.06
C ASP A 7 12.30 34.57 1.46
N SER A 8 11.87 35.84 1.58
CA SER A 8 12.74 36.91 2.09
C SER A 8 13.09 36.72 3.57
N LEU A 9 12.16 36.25 4.40
CA LEU A 9 12.45 35.90 5.80
C LEU A 9 13.56 34.83 5.88
N LEU A 10 13.46 33.79 5.05
CA LEU A 10 14.33 32.61 5.08
C LEU A 10 15.72 32.81 4.47
N LYS A 11 16.02 33.98 3.89
CA LYS A 11 17.38 34.32 3.39
C LYS A 11 18.44 34.29 4.49
N SER A 12 18.07 34.62 5.73
CA SER A 12 18.95 34.58 6.90
C SER A 12 18.39 33.66 7.97
N SER A 13 19.22 32.72 8.45
CA SER A 13 18.82 31.80 9.52
C SER A 13 18.50 32.54 10.83
N LYS A 14 19.17 33.66 11.11
CA LYS A 14 18.94 34.48 12.32
C LYS A 14 17.54 35.11 12.35
N ASN A 15 16.90 35.30 11.20
CA ASN A 15 15.56 35.90 11.14
C ASN A 15 14.50 34.97 11.75
N VAL A 16 14.69 33.65 11.64
CA VAL A 16 13.80 32.67 12.26
C VAL A 16 13.80 32.85 13.78
N ASP A 17 14.98 32.99 14.38
CA ASP A 17 15.12 33.19 15.83
C ASP A 17 14.49 34.49 16.27
N LYS A 18 14.72 35.58 15.52
CA LYS A 18 14.12 36.89 15.80
C LYS A 18 12.60 36.82 15.78
N VAL A 19 12.01 36.14 14.79
CA VAL A 19 10.55 35.96 14.74
C VAL A 19 10.07 35.17 15.95
N LEU A 20 10.73 34.06 16.31
CA LEU A 20 10.36 33.27 17.48
C LEU A 20 10.46 34.08 18.79
N MET A 21 11.50 34.91 18.93
CA MET A 21 11.65 35.81 20.08
C MET A 21 10.55 36.88 20.13
N LEU A 22 10.10 37.40 18.98
CA LEU A 22 8.97 38.33 18.92
C LEU A 22 7.65 37.67 19.35
N LEU A 23 7.54 36.34 19.27
CA LEU A 23 6.39 35.59 19.79
C LEU A 23 6.51 35.28 21.30
N GLY A 24 7.58 35.74 21.97
CA GLY A 24 7.81 35.54 23.39
C GLY A 24 8.66 34.31 23.75
N LEU A 25 9.29 33.63 22.77
CA LEU A 25 10.17 32.50 23.04
C LEU A 25 11.57 32.97 23.45
N THR A 26 12.13 32.38 24.51
CA THR A 26 13.49 32.71 24.95
C THR A 26 14.55 32.02 24.07
N PRO A 27 15.78 32.56 24.00
CA PRO A 27 16.90 31.90 23.31
C PRO A 27 17.16 30.47 23.81
N GLU A 28 16.91 30.19 25.09
CA GLU A 28 17.06 28.85 25.68
C GLU A 28 16.06 27.86 25.08
N ILE A 29 14.78 28.23 25.00
CA ILE A 29 13.73 27.39 24.41
C ILE A 29 13.97 27.17 22.91
N ILE A 30 14.45 28.20 22.20
CA ILE A 30 14.85 28.09 20.79
C ILE A 30 16.02 27.10 20.64
N SER A 31 16.99 27.12 21.57
CA SER A 31 18.11 26.17 21.59
C SER A 31 17.64 24.73 21.85
N ASN A 32 16.70 24.55 22.79
CA ASN A 32 16.09 23.24 23.08
C ASN A 32 15.36 22.68 21.85
N GLY A 33 14.60 23.51 21.13
CA GLY A 33 14.00 23.13 19.85
C GLY A 33 15.04 22.68 18.82
N LEU A 34 16.17 23.37 18.72
CA LEU A 34 17.25 23.00 17.81
C LEU A 34 17.93 21.69 18.23
N LYS A 35 18.10 21.47 19.54
CA LYS A 35 18.61 20.24 20.13
C LYS A 35 17.74 19.05 19.73
N ILE A 36 16.41 19.16 19.83
CA ILE A 36 15.47 18.12 19.37
C ILE A 36 15.66 17.83 17.88
N VAL A 37 15.81 18.85 17.04
CA VAL A 37 16.04 18.68 15.60
C VAL A 37 17.32 17.88 15.32
N ASP A 38 18.39 18.18 16.04
CA ASP A 38 19.68 17.51 15.87
C ASP A 38 19.65 16.06 16.43
N LEU A 39 19.00 15.84 17.59
CA LEU A 39 18.79 14.51 18.17
C LEU A 39 17.93 13.61 17.26
N LYS A 40 16.82 14.11 16.71
CA LYS A 40 15.99 13.40 15.71
C LYS A 40 16.81 13.03 14.47
N ALA A 41 17.71 13.90 14.01
CA ALA A 41 18.58 13.62 12.88
C ALA A 41 19.62 12.52 13.21
N LYS A 42 20.18 12.52 14.44
CA LYS A 42 21.07 11.48 14.93
C LYS A 42 20.36 10.13 15.05
N LEU A 43 19.17 10.10 15.65
CA LEU A 43 18.31 8.93 15.78
C LEU A 43 18.01 8.29 14.41
N SER A 44 17.62 9.11 13.42
CA SER A 44 17.35 8.63 12.06
C SER A 44 18.56 7.99 11.39
N LYS A 45 19.79 8.49 11.65
CA LYS A 45 21.02 7.88 11.12
C LYS A 45 21.34 6.55 11.80
N LEU A 46 21.18 6.46 13.12
CA LEU A 46 21.43 5.24 13.91
C LEU A 46 20.45 4.13 13.52
N GLN A 47 19.16 4.44 13.39
CA GLN A 47 18.13 3.48 12.95
C GLN A 47 18.45 2.90 11.55
N LYS A 48 18.99 3.73 10.64
CA LYS A 48 19.42 3.27 9.30
C LYS A 48 20.66 2.39 9.33
N ARG A 49 21.52 2.52 10.35
CA ARG A 49 22.75 1.74 10.54
C ARG A 49 22.53 0.42 11.29
N LYS A 50 21.28 0.10 11.68
CA LYS A 50 20.92 -1.09 12.48
C LYS A 50 21.77 -1.20 13.78
N THR A 51 22.03 -0.06 14.42
CA THR A 51 22.85 0.01 15.65
C THR A 51 22.03 -0.41 16.89
N THR A 52 22.71 -0.78 17.97
CA THR A 52 22.21 -1.36 19.25
C THR A 52 21.10 -0.54 19.93
N SER A 53 20.16 -1.20 20.64
CA SER A 53 18.97 -0.55 21.22
C SER A 53 19.26 0.51 22.30
N LYS A 54 20.32 0.35 23.10
CA LYS A 54 20.58 1.24 24.25
C LYS A 54 20.85 2.70 23.88
N GLU A 55 21.56 2.95 22.76
CA GLU A 55 21.85 4.33 22.32
C GLU A 55 20.58 4.98 21.72
N VAL A 56 19.70 4.19 21.12
CA VAL A 56 18.39 4.64 20.61
C VAL A 56 17.49 5.06 21.77
N ASP A 57 17.34 4.20 22.79
CA ASP A 57 16.50 4.45 23.97
C ASP A 57 16.94 5.73 24.72
N SER A 58 18.26 5.96 24.85
CA SER A 58 18.78 7.17 25.51
C SER A 58 18.46 8.45 24.75
N ILE A 59 18.57 8.44 23.41
CA ILE A 59 18.26 9.61 22.59
C ILE A 59 16.76 9.90 22.61
N GLU A 60 15.91 8.86 22.59
CA GLU A 60 14.46 9.01 22.68
C GLU A 60 14.05 9.66 24.01
N SER A 61 14.60 9.19 25.14
CA SER A 61 14.36 9.79 26.45
C SER A 61 14.80 11.25 26.54
N GLU A 62 15.96 11.60 25.94
CA GLU A 62 16.44 12.98 25.93
C GLU A 62 15.54 13.91 25.09
N ILE A 63 14.98 13.40 23.98
CA ILE A 63 14.00 14.14 23.18
C ILE A 63 12.72 14.40 23.99
N GLU A 64 12.21 13.40 24.70
CA GLU A 64 10.99 13.48 25.49
C GLU A 64 11.12 14.51 26.62
N HIS A 65 12.19 14.42 27.42
CA HIS A 65 12.49 15.41 28.46
C HIS A 65 12.62 16.84 27.90
N THR A 66 13.25 17.00 26.72
CA THR A 66 13.40 18.33 26.11
C THR A 66 12.06 18.87 25.60
N LYS A 67 11.15 18.00 25.13
CA LYS A 67 9.81 18.40 24.71
C LYS A 67 8.94 18.85 25.88
N GLU A 68 8.98 18.14 27.00
CA GLU A 68 8.26 18.51 28.22
C GLU A 68 8.64 19.92 28.67
N ALA A 69 9.95 20.21 28.73
CA ALA A 69 10.44 21.54 29.10
C ALA A 69 9.94 22.66 28.15
N ILE A 70 9.84 22.39 26.84
CA ILE A 70 9.30 23.34 25.86
C ILE A 70 7.79 23.53 26.08
N SER A 71 7.05 22.44 26.26
CA SER A 71 5.60 22.45 26.49
C SER A 71 5.24 23.24 27.75
N ASP A 72 5.94 22.98 28.85
CA ASP A 72 5.76 23.67 30.13
C ASP A 72 5.99 25.19 30.02
N PHE A 73 6.99 25.59 29.22
CA PHE A 73 7.25 26.99 28.97
C PHE A 73 6.13 27.65 28.15
N ILE A 74 5.75 27.03 27.03
CA ILE A 74 4.72 27.56 26.13
C ILE A 74 3.38 27.72 26.86
N ASN A 75 3.01 26.74 27.68
CA ASN A 75 1.78 26.77 28.48
C ASN A 75 1.77 27.91 29.53
N LYS A 76 2.94 28.31 30.05
CA LYS A 76 3.05 29.39 31.04
C LYS A 76 3.07 30.79 30.43
N VAL A 77 3.75 30.97 29.30
CA VAL A 77 4.09 32.31 28.78
C VAL A 77 3.08 32.82 27.75
N LYS A 78 2.20 31.95 27.23
CA LYS A 78 1.19 32.28 26.20
C LYS A 78 1.82 33.00 25.00
N THR A 79 2.43 32.21 24.11
CA THR A 79 3.15 32.70 22.94
C THR A 79 2.25 33.47 21.96
N GLY A 80 2.85 34.39 21.21
CA GLY A 80 2.16 35.13 20.16
C GLY A 80 1.81 34.27 18.94
N ILE A 81 0.90 34.76 18.10
CA ILE A 81 0.46 34.06 16.88
C ILE A 81 1.37 34.43 15.70
N LEU A 82 1.82 33.43 14.94
CA LEU A 82 2.56 33.60 13.69
C LEU A 82 1.72 33.09 12.51
N ILE A 83 1.49 33.95 11.54
CA ILE A 83 0.86 33.61 10.26
C ILE A 83 1.88 33.84 9.16
N VAL A 84 2.05 32.86 8.28
CA VAL A 84 3.05 32.88 7.21
C VAL A 84 2.41 32.48 5.87
N SER A 85 2.70 33.24 4.82
CA SER A 85 2.37 32.83 3.45
C SER A 85 3.25 31.64 3.02
N GLY A 86 2.77 30.76 2.13
CA GLY A 86 3.52 29.56 1.73
C GLY A 86 4.89 29.89 1.11
N ALA A 87 5.93 29.10 1.40
CA ALA A 87 7.28 29.33 0.89
C ALA A 87 7.51 28.70 -0.50
N SER A 88 8.31 29.36 -1.34
CA SER A 88 8.67 28.77 -2.63
C SER A 88 9.71 27.66 -2.48
N THR A 89 9.82 26.81 -3.51
CA THR A 89 10.87 25.80 -3.57
C THR A 89 12.28 26.38 -3.72
N LYS A 90 12.43 27.69 -4.00
CA LYS A 90 13.73 28.34 -4.22
C LYS A 90 14.41 28.80 -2.92
N ALA A 91 13.68 28.93 -1.82
CA ALA A 91 14.26 29.34 -0.54
C ALA A 91 15.32 28.33 -0.05
N ARG A 92 16.51 28.82 0.30
CA ARG A 92 17.53 28.00 0.98
C ARG A 92 17.00 27.57 2.34
N ARG A 93 16.52 26.34 2.43
CA ARG A 93 15.97 25.79 3.67
C ARG A 93 17.09 25.59 4.69
N THR A 94 17.17 26.49 5.66
CA THR A 94 18.03 26.35 6.82
C THR A 94 17.45 25.26 7.74
N LYS A 95 18.30 24.61 8.56
CA LYS A 95 17.79 23.67 9.57
C LYS A 95 16.85 24.33 10.58
N ARG A 96 16.99 25.64 10.79
CA ARG A 96 16.16 26.46 11.70
C ARG A 96 14.69 26.52 11.29
N VAL A 97 14.34 26.31 10.01
CA VAL A 97 12.92 26.25 9.59
C VAL A 97 12.14 25.17 10.34
N LYS A 98 12.81 24.10 10.79
CA LYS A 98 12.19 23.03 11.58
C LYS A 98 11.75 23.50 12.98
N LEU A 99 12.27 24.62 13.47
CA LEU A 99 11.86 25.19 14.77
C LEU A 99 10.39 25.59 14.77
N PHE A 100 9.82 26.02 13.65
CA PHE A 100 8.39 26.30 13.58
C PHE A 100 7.54 25.06 13.91
N ASN A 101 7.97 23.88 13.46
CA ASN A 101 7.26 22.64 13.79
C ASN A 101 7.49 22.21 15.24
N GLU A 102 8.72 22.32 15.75
CA GLU A 102 9.05 21.88 17.11
C GLU A 102 8.53 22.83 18.20
N LEU A 103 8.38 24.14 17.91
CA LEU A 103 8.00 25.15 18.89
C LEU A 103 6.58 25.71 18.69
N LEU A 104 6.06 25.70 17.46
CA LEU A 104 4.74 26.27 17.12
C LEU A 104 3.81 25.24 16.47
N GLY A 105 4.24 23.99 16.30
CA GLY A 105 3.40 22.90 15.81
C GLY A 105 3.08 22.93 14.31
N PHE A 106 3.78 23.69 13.46
CA PHE A 106 3.50 23.67 12.00
C PHE A 106 4.75 23.62 11.11
N GLU A 107 4.65 22.94 9.97
CA GLU A 107 5.64 22.98 8.90
C GLU A 107 5.29 24.09 7.89
N ILE A 108 6.27 24.92 7.51
CA ILE A 108 6.10 25.82 6.36
C ILE A 108 5.88 24.98 5.11
N GLY A 109 4.65 25.02 4.61
CA GLY A 109 4.25 24.36 3.37
C GLY A 109 5.06 24.85 2.18
N SER A 110 5.38 23.94 1.28
CA SER A 110 5.88 24.29 -0.04
C SER A 110 4.87 23.88 -1.07
N ARG A 111 4.26 24.85 -1.77
CA ARG A 111 3.29 24.61 -2.84
C ARG A 111 3.94 23.77 -3.95
N ILE A 112 3.78 22.46 -3.86
CA ILE A 112 3.93 21.56 -5.00
C ILE A 112 2.59 20.85 -5.12
N GLU A 113 1.62 21.56 -5.66
CA GLU A 113 0.33 20.99 -6.03
C GLU A 113 0.52 20.26 -7.36
N PHE A 114 0.26 18.96 -7.36
CA PHE A 114 0.19 18.13 -8.59
C PHE A 114 -1.25 18.02 -9.09
N ILE A 115 -2.08 19.03 -8.83
CA ILE A 115 -3.45 19.07 -9.32
C ILE A 115 -3.40 19.55 -10.77
N ARG A 116 -3.83 18.69 -11.70
CA ARG A 116 -3.79 18.92 -13.15
C ARG A 116 -5.19 18.70 -13.71
N ASN A 117 -5.72 19.69 -14.43
CA ASN A 117 -6.88 19.57 -15.29
C ASN A 117 -6.43 19.93 -16.72
N ILE A 118 -5.74 18.99 -17.37
CA ILE A 118 -5.05 19.22 -18.64
C ILE A 118 -5.52 18.17 -19.64
N GLU A 119 -5.79 18.60 -20.87
CA GLU A 119 -5.97 17.69 -22.00
C GLU A 119 -4.57 17.40 -22.59
N ASP A 120 -4.11 16.15 -22.46
CA ASP A 120 -2.83 15.68 -22.98
C ASP A 120 -3.03 15.16 -24.42
N ILE A 121 -2.52 15.89 -25.41
CA ILE A 121 -2.74 15.68 -26.84
C ILE A 121 -1.40 15.33 -27.51
N TYR A 122 -1.42 14.48 -28.53
CA TYR A 122 -0.26 14.23 -29.38
C TYR A 122 -0.57 14.44 -30.86
N VAL A 123 0.48 14.68 -31.65
CA VAL A 123 0.43 14.84 -33.10
C VAL A 123 1.46 13.92 -33.73
N HIS A 124 1.02 13.05 -34.64
CA HIS A 124 1.87 12.16 -35.44
C HIS A 124 1.98 12.65 -36.90
N ASP A 125 2.75 11.94 -37.74
CA ASP A 125 2.97 12.22 -39.17
C ASP A 125 3.46 13.64 -39.49
N VAL A 126 4.41 14.15 -38.69
CA VAL A 126 4.94 15.52 -38.87
C VAL A 126 6.25 15.51 -39.64
N HIS A 127 6.23 16.05 -40.87
CA HIS A 127 7.43 16.18 -41.71
C HIS A 127 8.44 17.19 -41.16
N VAL A 128 7.95 18.36 -40.72
CA VAL A 128 8.79 19.44 -40.16
C VAL A 128 8.16 19.93 -38.86
N VAL A 129 8.84 19.67 -37.74
CA VAL A 129 8.35 19.98 -36.40
C VAL A 129 8.09 21.49 -36.26
N GLU A 130 8.99 22.33 -36.75
CA GLU A 130 8.89 23.78 -36.63
C GLU A 130 7.64 24.34 -37.34
N ASP A 131 7.31 23.80 -38.51
CA ASP A 131 6.17 24.27 -39.31
C ASP A 131 4.86 23.85 -38.63
N LYS A 132 4.84 22.66 -38.01
CA LYS A 132 3.70 22.23 -37.20
C LYS A 132 3.53 23.05 -35.92
N VAL A 133 4.62 23.47 -35.28
CA VAL A 133 4.56 24.42 -34.15
C VAL A 133 3.90 25.73 -34.58
N ILE A 134 4.28 26.28 -35.74
CA ILE A 134 3.69 27.51 -36.29
C ILE A 134 2.18 27.32 -36.55
N GLU A 135 1.78 26.22 -37.18
CA GLU A 135 0.37 25.88 -37.44
C GLU A 135 -0.44 25.82 -36.14
N LEU A 136 0.08 25.11 -35.13
CA LEU A 136 -0.58 24.98 -33.83
C LEU A 136 -0.70 26.31 -33.11
N ILE A 137 0.33 27.16 -33.12
CA ILE A 137 0.26 28.50 -32.49
C ILE A 137 -0.80 29.36 -33.19
N ARG A 138 -0.87 29.33 -34.52
CA ARG A 138 -1.91 30.07 -35.26
C ARG A 138 -3.33 29.60 -34.90
N LYS A 139 -3.51 28.29 -34.69
CA LYS A 139 -4.81 27.72 -34.30
C LYS A 139 -5.17 28.01 -32.83
N LEU A 140 -4.20 27.98 -31.93
CA LEU A 140 -4.41 28.16 -30.50
C LEU A 140 -4.44 29.64 -30.08
N GLY A 141 -3.82 30.54 -30.84
CA GLY A 141 -3.71 31.96 -30.52
C GLY A 141 -2.62 32.29 -29.49
N SER A 142 -2.63 33.48 -28.90
CA SER A 142 -1.60 33.91 -27.93
C SER A 142 -1.69 33.18 -26.57
N GLY A 143 -0.64 33.27 -25.73
CA GLY A 143 -0.61 32.70 -24.38
C GLY A 143 0.02 31.31 -24.29
N GLY A 144 0.89 30.95 -25.24
CA GLY A 144 1.55 29.64 -25.30
C GLY A 144 2.95 29.57 -24.70
N ILE A 145 3.36 28.38 -24.30
CA ILE A 145 4.78 28.07 -24.04
C ILE A 145 5.22 26.92 -24.95
N VAL A 146 6.31 27.13 -25.69
CA VAL A 146 6.94 26.13 -26.53
C VAL A 146 8.14 25.54 -25.81
N PHE A 147 8.11 24.24 -25.58
CA PHE A 147 9.13 23.49 -24.88
C PHE A 147 9.99 22.69 -25.85
N ILE A 148 11.31 22.88 -25.75
CA ILE A 148 12.31 22.18 -26.57
C ILE A 148 12.88 20.98 -25.82
N PRO A 149 12.90 19.77 -26.40
CA PRO A 149 13.55 18.60 -25.82
C PRO A 149 15.02 18.84 -25.47
N MET A 150 15.52 18.19 -24.42
CA MET A 150 16.88 18.41 -23.91
C MET A 150 17.98 17.98 -24.90
N ASP A 151 17.70 16.99 -25.73
CA ASP A 151 18.64 16.46 -26.73
C ASP A 151 18.83 17.39 -27.94
N LYS A 152 17.89 18.31 -28.22
CA LYS A 152 18.03 19.31 -29.30
C LYS A 152 18.84 20.54 -28.91
N GLY A 153 18.99 20.79 -27.61
CA GLY A 153 19.83 21.89 -27.10
C GLY A 153 19.30 23.31 -27.37
N VAL A 154 20.13 24.30 -27.06
CA VAL A 154 19.79 25.73 -27.14
C VAL A 154 19.81 26.24 -28.58
N GLU A 155 20.69 25.70 -29.43
CA GLU A 155 20.81 26.08 -30.84
C GLU A 155 19.49 25.84 -31.61
N TYR A 156 18.83 24.72 -31.35
CA TYR A 156 17.50 24.46 -31.93
C TYR A 156 16.43 25.44 -31.43
N ALA A 157 16.52 25.88 -30.17
CA ALA A 157 15.60 26.89 -29.64
C ALA A 157 15.76 28.25 -30.35
N GLU A 158 17.00 28.63 -30.68
CA GLU A 158 17.31 29.84 -31.45
C GLU A 158 16.84 29.71 -32.90
N LYS A 159 17.03 28.54 -33.52
CA LYS A 159 16.49 28.24 -34.87
C LYS A 159 14.96 28.37 -34.91
N LEU A 160 14.26 27.75 -33.96
CA LEU A 160 12.80 27.82 -33.89
C LEU A 160 12.32 29.25 -33.61
N TYR A 161 13.02 29.99 -32.75
CA TYR A 161 12.76 31.40 -32.51
C TYR A 161 12.82 32.22 -33.80
N GLY A 162 13.87 32.06 -34.62
CA GLY A 162 14.00 32.72 -35.92
C GLY A 162 12.80 32.45 -36.84
N LYS A 163 12.46 31.17 -37.03
CA LYS A 163 11.30 30.75 -37.84
C LYS A 163 9.97 31.35 -37.37
N LEU A 164 9.75 31.44 -36.05
CA LEU A 164 8.52 32.02 -35.50
C LEU A 164 8.41 33.52 -35.81
N ILE A 165 9.50 34.26 -35.65
CA ILE A 165 9.56 35.69 -35.97
C ILE A 165 9.35 35.92 -37.48
N GLU A 166 10.01 35.14 -38.34
CA GLU A 166 9.82 35.18 -39.80
C GLU A 166 8.37 34.90 -40.22
N SER A 167 7.67 34.05 -39.45
CA SER A 167 6.27 33.69 -39.69
C SER A 167 5.25 34.69 -39.12
N GLY A 168 5.73 35.81 -38.56
CA GLY A 168 4.91 36.88 -37.98
C GLY A 168 4.40 36.62 -36.56
N ILE A 169 4.96 35.64 -35.84
CA ILE A 169 4.55 35.31 -34.46
C ILE A 169 5.51 36.01 -33.47
N ASN A 170 4.97 36.78 -32.52
CA ASN A 170 5.78 37.45 -31.52
C ASN A 170 6.25 36.46 -30.44
N ALA A 171 7.42 35.86 -30.63
CA ALA A 171 8.00 34.91 -29.69
C ALA A 171 9.05 35.56 -28.76
N GLY A 172 9.20 35.01 -27.55
CA GLY A 172 10.27 35.37 -26.63
C GLY A 172 11.11 34.16 -26.22
N ILE A 173 12.43 34.20 -26.35
CA ILE A 173 13.32 33.09 -25.99
C ILE A 173 13.89 33.23 -24.57
N TYR A 174 13.73 32.19 -23.74
CA TYR A 174 14.19 32.21 -22.36
C TYR A 174 15.62 31.66 -22.24
N THR A 175 16.62 32.50 -22.54
CA THR A 175 18.06 32.13 -22.43
C THR A 175 18.71 32.68 -21.16
N LYS A 176 18.70 34.00 -20.92
CA LYS A 176 19.40 34.61 -19.76
C LYS A 176 18.76 35.84 -19.06
N SER A 177 17.63 36.40 -19.50
CA SER A 177 16.93 37.50 -18.80
C SER A 177 15.56 37.08 -18.24
N LYS A 178 15.37 37.19 -16.91
CA LYS A 178 14.38 36.38 -16.16
C LYS A 178 13.10 37.10 -15.72
N ARG A 179 13.06 38.43 -15.62
CA ARG A 179 11.92 39.17 -15.05
C ARG A 179 11.14 39.95 -16.10
N LYS A 180 11.84 40.83 -16.84
CA LYS A 180 11.28 41.64 -17.91
C LYS A 180 10.62 40.81 -19.03
N LEU A 181 11.23 39.68 -19.42
CA LEU A 181 10.65 38.78 -20.43
C LEU A 181 9.31 38.19 -19.98
N ILE A 182 9.19 37.84 -18.69
CA ILE A 182 7.95 37.30 -18.11
C ILE A 182 6.91 38.41 -18.02
N GLU A 183 7.28 39.61 -17.56
CA GLU A 183 6.40 40.79 -17.51
C GLU A 183 5.88 41.15 -18.91
N ASP A 184 6.76 41.22 -19.91
CA ASP A 184 6.41 41.50 -21.31
C ASP A 184 5.42 40.46 -21.86
N PHE A 185 5.63 39.17 -21.59
CA PHE A 185 4.69 38.11 -21.99
C PHE A 185 3.35 38.19 -21.24
N THR A 186 3.39 38.53 -19.96
CA THR A 186 2.21 38.72 -19.11
C THR A 186 1.33 39.86 -19.65
N ASN A 187 1.97 40.95 -20.07
CA ASN A 187 1.33 42.13 -20.67
C ASN A 187 0.94 41.94 -22.14
N GLY A 188 1.16 40.75 -22.71
CA GLY A 188 0.73 40.43 -24.08
C GLY A 188 1.66 40.86 -25.21
N LYS A 189 2.87 41.36 -24.91
CA LYS A 189 3.87 41.73 -25.93
C LYS A 189 4.40 40.53 -26.71
N TYR A 190 4.40 39.35 -26.08
CA TYR A 190 4.74 38.08 -26.71
C TYR A 190 3.51 37.16 -26.76
N ASP A 191 3.32 36.52 -27.90
CA ASP A 191 2.32 35.48 -28.11
C ASP A 191 2.74 34.17 -27.45
N VAL A 192 4.03 33.83 -27.56
CA VAL A 192 4.60 32.59 -27.00
C VAL A 192 5.97 32.79 -26.38
N LEU A 193 6.28 31.96 -25.37
CA LEU A 193 7.64 31.84 -24.82
C LEU A 193 8.27 30.52 -25.23
N ILE A 194 9.56 30.53 -25.55
CA ILE A 194 10.33 29.34 -25.92
C ILE A 194 11.33 29.02 -24.80
N GLY A 195 11.41 27.75 -24.41
CA GLY A 195 12.51 27.30 -23.57
C GLY A 195 12.62 25.79 -23.41
N MET A 196 13.63 25.36 -22.66
CA MET A 196 13.94 23.93 -22.53
C MET A 196 12.92 23.17 -21.68
N ALA A 197 12.50 22.00 -22.16
CA ALA A 197 11.76 20.98 -21.43
C ALA A 197 12.69 20.29 -20.43
N SER A 198 13.11 21.03 -19.40
CA SER A 198 14.00 20.51 -18.37
C SER A 198 13.40 20.75 -17.02
N TYR A 199 13.55 19.80 -16.10
CA TYR A 199 13.31 20.06 -14.70
C TYR A 199 14.16 21.25 -14.18
N ARG A 200 15.31 21.56 -14.78
CA ARG A 200 16.13 22.71 -14.32
C ARG A 200 15.66 24.05 -14.90
N SER A 201 14.82 24.01 -15.93
CA SER A 201 14.34 25.20 -16.62
C SER A 201 13.46 26.05 -15.70
N PRO A 202 13.66 27.37 -15.61
CA PRO A 202 12.76 28.22 -14.85
C PRO A 202 11.35 28.29 -15.45
N LEU A 203 11.18 28.10 -16.77
CA LEU A 203 9.86 28.04 -17.41
C LEU A 203 9.03 26.85 -16.91
N THR A 204 9.67 25.73 -16.60
CA THR A 204 8.97 24.53 -16.09
C THR A 204 8.73 24.56 -14.59
N ARG A 205 9.43 25.41 -13.82
CA ARG A 205 9.40 25.42 -12.34
C ARG A 205 9.02 26.72 -11.65
N GLY A 206 9.16 27.85 -12.32
CA GLY A 206 9.30 29.16 -11.65
C GLY A 206 8.42 30.27 -12.19
N ILE A 207 7.47 29.95 -13.07
CA ILE A 207 6.50 30.89 -13.63
C ILE A 207 5.11 30.55 -13.09
N ASP A 208 4.42 31.58 -12.58
CA ASP A 208 3.07 31.48 -12.03
C ASP A 208 2.20 32.66 -12.52
N ILE A 209 1.78 32.57 -13.79
CA ILE A 209 0.89 33.54 -14.45
C ILE A 209 -0.29 32.79 -15.07
N PRO A 210 -1.13 32.14 -14.24
CA PRO A 210 -2.19 31.27 -14.70
C PRO A 210 -3.26 32.00 -15.51
N HIS A 211 -3.39 33.33 -15.40
CA HIS A 211 -4.30 34.16 -16.21
C HIS A 211 -3.82 34.41 -17.66
N ARG A 212 -2.58 34.04 -18.00
CA ARG A 212 -2.00 34.24 -19.34
C ARG A 212 -1.65 32.94 -20.06
N ILE A 213 -1.09 31.95 -19.34
CA ILE A 213 -0.64 30.69 -19.97
C ILE A 213 -1.86 29.80 -20.25
N ARG A 214 -2.15 29.51 -21.51
CA ARG A 214 -3.28 28.70 -21.96
C ARG A 214 -2.86 27.28 -22.34
N TYR A 215 -1.73 27.14 -23.03
CA TYR A 215 -1.29 25.88 -23.59
C TYR A 215 0.24 25.72 -23.58
N ALA A 216 0.69 24.48 -23.67
CA ALA A 216 2.09 24.09 -23.83
C ALA A 216 2.23 23.24 -25.10
N ILE A 217 3.19 23.56 -25.96
CA ILE A 217 3.57 22.76 -27.13
C ILE A 217 4.98 22.22 -26.89
N PHE A 218 5.16 20.91 -27.03
CA PHE A 218 6.48 20.28 -27.03
C PHE A 218 6.92 20.09 -28.49
N ALA A 219 7.96 20.81 -28.89
CA ALA A 219 8.55 20.77 -30.24
C ALA A 219 9.43 19.52 -30.42
N GLY A 220 8.79 18.35 -30.29
CA GLY A 220 9.41 17.04 -30.15
C GLY A 220 9.10 16.41 -28.79
N VAL A 221 9.26 15.09 -28.70
CA VAL A 221 9.04 14.34 -27.47
C VAL A 221 10.06 14.74 -26.41
N PRO A 222 9.65 15.12 -25.18
CA PRO A 222 10.57 15.37 -24.08
C PRO A 222 11.46 14.16 -23.80
N LYS A 223 12.75 14.28 -24.16
CA LYS A 223 13.74 13.22 -24.03
C LYS A 223 15.14 13.77 -23.80
N PHE A 224 16.03 12.91 -23.34
CA PHE A 224 17.48 13.17 -23.22
C PHE A 224 18.27 11.92 -23.59
N ARG A 225 19.57 12.09 -23.86
CA ARG A 225 20.48 11.01 -24.26
C ARG A 225 21.40 10.59 -23.12
N ILE A 226 21.64 9.29 -22.98
CA ILE A 226 22.62 8.71 -22.06
C ILE A 226 23.66 7.93 -22.87
N SER A 227 24.93 8.27 -22.68
CA SER A 227 26.04 7.54 -23.31
C SER A 227 26.03 6.07 -22.90
N LEU A 228 26.20 5.17 -23.87
CA LEU A 228 26.40 3.73 -23.65
C LEU A 228 27.90 3.39 -23.46
N ASP A 229 28.79 4.38 -23.55
CA ASP A 229 30.22 4.28 -23.23
C ASP A 229 30.43 4.46 -21.71
N ILE A 230 30.15 3.39 -20.96
CA ILE A 230 30.06 3.43 -19.49
C ILE A 230 31.43 3.55 -18.83
N GLU A 231 32.47 2.97 -19.41
CA GLU A 231 33.82 2.95 -18.84
C GLU A 231 34.39 4.39 -18.76
N GLU A 232 34.21 5.16 -19.83
CA GLU A 232 34.69 6.55 -19.90
C GLU A 232 33.75 7.55 -19.21
N GLU A 233 32.42 7.35 -19.31
CA GLU A 233 31.42 8.32 -18.84
C GLU A 233 30.63 7.88 -17.59
N PHE A 234 31.20 7.00 -16.75
CA PHE A 234 30.50 6.48 -15.59
C PHE A 234 29.99 7.58 -14.64
N LYS A 235 28.67 7.58 -14.42
CA LYS A 235 28.00 8.32 -13.36
C LYS A 235 26.99 7.39 -12.69
N PRO A 236 26.99 7.25 -11.35
CA PRO A 236 26.04 6.38 -10.65
C PRO A 236 24.57 6.64 -11.02
N SER A 237 24.20 7.91 -11.22
CA SER A 237 22.84 8.28 -11.62
C SER A 237 22.51 7.87 -13.06
N ARG A 238 23.48 7.83 -13.98
CA ARG A 238 23.28 7.34 -15.36
C ARG A 238 23.21 5.82 -15.38
N ALA A 239 24.08 5.13 -14.65
CA ALA A 239 24.04 3.68 -14.49
C ALA A 239 22.69 3.20 -13.94
N LEU A 240 22.13 3.92 -12.95
CA LEU A 240 20.79 3.64 -12.43
C LEU A 240 19.71 3.70 -13.52
N ILE A 241 19.77 4.70 -14.40
CA ILE A 241 18.80 4.86 -15.50
C ILE A 241 18.98 3.76 -16.55
N LEU A 242 20.22 3.42 -16.91
CA LEU A 242 20.51 2.34 -17.86
C LEU A 242 20.01 1.00 -17.34
N LEU A 243 20.35 0.64 -16.10
CA LEU A 243 19.84 -0.57 -15.44
C LEU A 243 18.30 -0.63 -15.47
N ALA A 244 17.63 0.49 -15.18
CA ALA A 244 16.18 0.54 -15.16
C ALA A 244 15.54 0.36 -16.54
N ASN A 245 16.12 0.93 -17.61
CA ASN A 245 15.58 0.83 -18.97
C ASN A 245 15.90 -0.52 -19.62
N LEU A 246 17.05 -1.11 -19.32
CA LEU A 246 17.46 -2.40 -19.90
C LEU A 246 16.86 -3.62 -19.18
N ARG A 247 16.37 -3.45 -17.94
CA ARG A 247 15.82 -4.51 -17.09
C ARG A 247 14.79 -5.39 -17.82
N ASP A 248 13.82 -4.78 -18.50
CA ASP A 248 12.70 -5.50 -19.11
C ASP A 248 13.13 -6.39 -20.30
N LEU A 249 14.37 -6.25 -20.77
CA LEU A 249 14.94 -7.04 -21.87
C LEU A 249 15.65 -8.33 -21.40
N LEU A 250 15.83 -8.48 -20.08
CA LEU A 250 16.67 -9.52 -19.48
C LEU A 250 15.84 -10.72 -19.02
N GLU A 251 16.51 -11.86 -18.84
CA GLU A 251 15.89 -13.02 -18.20
C GLU A 251 15.71 -12.80 -16.69
N GLN A 252 14.81 -13.56 -16.06
CA GLN A 252 14.42 -13.38 -14.66
C GLN A 252 15.63 -13.32 -13.69
N LYS A 253 16.62 -14.21 -13.86
CA LYS A 253 17.83 -14.24 -13.02
C LYS A 253 18.64 -12.95 -13.11
N GLU A 254 18.77 -12.39 -14.31
CA GLU A 254 19.49 -11.13 -14.56
C GLU A 254 18.67 -9.93 -14.10
N GLN A 255 17.34 -9.97 -14.26
CA GLN A 255 16.44 -8.94 -13.72
C GLN A 255 16.57 -8.80 -12.20
N ASP A 256 16.63 -9.92 -11.47
CA ASP A 256 16.80 -9.92 -10.01
C ASP A 256 18.14 -9.30 -9.59
N LEU A 257 19.20 -9.54 -10.37
CA LEU A 257 20.51 -8.93 -10.15
C LEU A 257 20.50 -7.41 -10.45
N VAL A 258 19.84 -7.01 -11.54
CA VAL A 258 19.64 -5.60 -11.89
C VAL A 258 18.88 -4.86 -10.79
N ASP A 259 17.81 -5.45 -10.25
CA ASP A 259 17.04 -4.86 -9.16
C ASP A 259 17.90 -4.65 -7.90
N LYS A 260 18.77 -5.61 -7.60
CA LYS A 260 19.75 -5.49 -6.53
C LYS A 260 20.72 -4.32 -6.78
N TYR A 261 21.25 -4.18 -8.01
CA TYR A 261 22.14 -3.06 -8.36
C TYR A 261 21.45 -1.70 -8.32
N ILE A 262 20.21 -1.60 -8.80
CA ILE A 262 19.39 -0.38 -8.70
C ILE A 262 19.23 0.02 -7.23
N MET A 263 18.88 -0.94 -6.36
CA MET A 263 18.71 -0.70 -4.92
C MET A 263 20.04 -0.29 -4.25
N ASP A 264 21.14 -0.97 -4.55
CA ASP A 264 22.47 -0.66 -4.02
C ASP A 264 22.89 0.76 -4.44
N LEU A 265 22.84 1.09 -5.74
CA LEU A 265 23.16 2.42 -6.25
C LEU A 265 22.34 3.51 -5.57
N ARG A 266 21.02 3.31 -5.45
CA ARG A 266 20.15 4.33 -4.86
C ARG A 266 20.43 4.56 -3.38
N ASN A 267 20.72 3.50 -2.61
CA ASN A 267 21.12 3.61 -1.21
C ASN A 267 22.47 4.31 -1.07
N LEU A 268 23.43 3.97 -1.91
CA LEU A 268 24.77 4.56 -1.92
C LEU A 268 24.71 6.05 -2.28
N ILE A 269 23.98 6.41 -3.35
CA ILE A 269 23.77 7.81 -3.78
C ILE A 269 23.10 8.64 -2.66
N ALA A 270 22.22 8.03 -1.86
CA ALA A 270 21.53 8.73 -0.78
C ALA A 270 22.39 8.95 0.48
N ILE A 271 23.40 8.12 0.72
CA ILE A 271 24.23 8.15 1.94
C ILE A 271 25.52 8.94 1.72
N ILE A 272 26.10 8.87 0.52
CA ILE A 272 27.41 9.43 0.20
C ILE A 272 27.30 10.94 -0.09
N GLY A 273 28.17 11.74 0.53
CA GLY A 273 28.26 13.18 0.26
C GLY A 273 28.82 13.48 -1.14
N ARG A 274 28.62 14.71 -1.65
CA ARG A 274 29.10 15.08 -3.00
C ARG A 274 30.60 14.91 -3.18
N ASP A 275 31.39 15.29 -2.19
CA ASP A 275 32.85 15.25 -2.28
C ASP A 275 33.38 13.82 -2.26
N ASP A 276 32.83 12.98 -1.37
CA ASP A 276 33.15 11.55 -1.30
C ASP A 276 32.73 10.83 -2.58
N MET A 277 31.57 11.19 -3.15
CA MET A 277 31.11 10.63 -4.42
C MET A 277 32.08 10.95 -5.56
N LYS A 278 32.56 12.20 -5.62
CA LYS A 278 33.55 12.62 -6.62
C LYS A 278 34.84 11.82 -6.47
N LYS A 279 35.37 11.71 -5.23
CA LYS A 279 36.56 10.89 -4.93
C LYS A 279 36.40 9.43 -5.37
N ILE A 280 35.24 8.82 -5.11
CA ILE A 280 34.99 7.43 -5.53
C ILE A 280 34.98 7.30 -7.05
N VAL A 281 34.27 8.18 -7.76
CA VAL A 281 34.19 8.13 -9.23
C VAL A 281 35.56 8.36 -9.88
N ASP A 282 36.35 9.31 -9.37
CA ASP A 282 37.71 9.55 -9.86
C ASP A 282 38.61 8.33 -9.61
N ALA A 283 38.48 7.68 -8.44
CA ALA A 283 39.22 6.47 -8.09
C ALA A 283 38.80 5.23 -8.93
N VAL A 284 37.54 5.16 -9.39
CA VAL A 284 37.10 4.15 -10.35
C VAL A 284 37.80 4.36 -11.70
N LYS A 285 37.81 5.60 -12.21
CA LYS A 285 38.44 5.95 -13.49
C LYS A 285 39.95 5.73 -13.51
N GLN A 286 40.62 6.11 -12.43
CA GLN A 286 42.08 5.99 -12.29
C GLN A 286 42.53 4.62 -11.76
N ASN A 287 41.58 3.71 -11.48
CA ASN A 287 41.81 2.41 -10.86
C ASN A 287 42.59 2.46 -9.52
N VAL A 288 42.43 3.54 -8.74
CA VAL A 288 43.12 3.75 -7.45
C VAL A 288 42.33 3.18 -6.28
N LYS A 289 42.96 2.38 -5.41
CA LYS A 289 42.32 1.83 -4.20
C LYS A 289 42.05 2.93 -3.17
N LEU A 290 40.86 2.89 -2.57
CA LEU A 290 40.48 3.70 -1.42
C LEU A 290 40.57 2.86 -0.13
N THR A 291 40.17 3.45 1.00
CA THR A 291 40.16 2.76 2.30
C THR A 291 38.76 2.69 2.91
N GLY A 292 38.51 1.65 3.72
CA GLY A 292 37.29 1.49 4.52
C GLY A 292 35.99 1.40 3.70
N PHE A 293 35.01 2.25 4.04
CA PHE A 293 33.70 2.27 3.38
C PHE A 293 33.80 2.67 1.90
N LEU A 294 34.65 3.65 1.56
CA LEU A 294 34.76 4.18 0.20
C LEU A 294 35.27 3.12 -0.78
N GLU A 295 36.20 2.26 -0.38
CA GLU A 295 36.67 1.14 -1.22
C GLU A 295 35.57 0.11 -1.50
N ARG A 296 34.73 -0.16 -0.49
CA ARG A 296 33.58 -1.06 -0.67
C ARG A 296 32.62 -0.52 -1.74
N VAL A 297 32.40 0.79 -1.74
CA VAL A 297 31.58 1.47 -2.76
C VAL A 297 32.26 1.43 -4.12
N ARG A 298 33.57 1.72 -4.18
CA ARG A 298 34.36 1.66 -5.42
C ARG A 298 34.26 0.29 -6.08
N ARG A 299 34.48 -0.79 -5.32
CA ARG A 299 34.33 -2.19 -5.81
C ARG A 299 32.94 -2.46 -6.35
N LYS A 300 31.90 -1.96 -5.68
CA LYS A 300 30.52 -2.10 -6.13
C LYS A 300 30.26 -1.37 -7.45
N PHE A 301 30.82 -0.17 -7.63
CA PHE A 301 30.71 0.56 -8.90
C PHE A 301 31.42 -0.16 -10.03
N ILE A 302 32.62 -0.70 -9.79
CA ILE A 302 33.35 -1.52 -10.78
C ILE A 302 32.55 -2.76 -11.18
N GLU A 303 31.95 -3.47 -10.22
CA GLU A 303 31.07 -4.61 -10.47
C GLU A 303 29.90 -4.24 -11.40
N ILE A 304 29.24 -3.10 -11.14
CA ILE A 304 28.11 -2.61 -11.95
C ILE A 304 28.56 -2.16 -13.34
N ILE A 305 29.71 -1.50 -13.44
CA ILE A 305 30.30 -1.09 -14.73
C ILE A 305 30.54 -2.34 -15.57
N SER A 306 31.26 -3.33 -15.04
CA SER A 306 31.55 -4.57 -15.75
C SER A 306 30.28 -5.30 -16.19
N PHE A 307 29.27 -5.37 -15.32
CA PHE A 307 27.98 -5.95 -15.67
C PHE A 307 27.32 -5.21 -16.84
N LEU A 308 27.22 -3.88 -16.79
CA LEU A 308 26.58 -3.10 -17.84
C LEU A 308 27.37 -3.13 -19.15
N THR A 309 28.71 -3.07 -19.11
CA THR A 309 29.56 -3.19 -20.30
C THR A 309 29.32 -4.52 -21.00
N ASN A 310 29.32 -5.63 -20.25
CA ASN A 310 29.02 -6.95 -20.80
C ASN A 310 27.59 -7.02 -21.37
N LEU A 311 26.62 -6.45 -20.67
CA LEU A 311 25.22 -6.45 -21.08
C LEU A 311 25.00 -5.70 -22.40
N ILE A 312 25.61 -4.53 -22.57
CA ILE A 312 25.49 -3.69 -23.77
C ILE A 312 26.28 -4.30 -24.94
N GLY A 313 27.37 -5.01 -24.65
CA GLY A 313 28.17 -5.71 -25.65
C GLY A 313 27.45 -6.88 -26.32
N ARG A 314 26.49 -7.51 -25.64
CA ARG A 314 25.72 -8.67 -26.11
C ARG A 314 24.83 -8.35 -27.32
N GLU A 315 24.92 -9.18 -28.35
CA GLU A 315 24.17 -8.99 -29.60
C GLU A 315 22.66 -9.22 -29.41
N ASP A 316 22.26 -10.20 -28.58
CA ASP A 316 20.85 -10.45 -28.27
C ASP A 316 20.17 -9.26 -27.57
N ILE A 317 20.91 -8.53 -26.74
CA ILE A 317 20.41 -7.32 -26.08
C ILE A 317 20.26 -6.18 -27.09
N LYS A 318 21.22 -5.99 -28.00
CA LYS A 318 21.12 -4.96 -29.05
C LYS A 318 19.92 -5.21 -29.96
N GLU A 319 19.66 -6.46 -30.35
CA GLU A 319 18.47 -6.83 -31.12
C GLU A 319 17.19 -6.57 -30.34
N LYS A 320 17.12 -6.97 -29.07
CA LYS A 320 15.96 -6.67 -28.20
C LYS A 320 15.70 -5.17 -28.06
N ILE A 321 16.74 -4.34 -27.97
CA ILE A 321 16.58 -2.87 -27.95
C ILE A 321 16.01 -2.37 -29.28
N LYS A 322 16.49 -2.90 -30.42
CA LYS A 322 15.97 -2.55 -31.75
C LYS A 322 14.50 -2.95 -31.92
N LEU A 323 14.07 -4.08 -31.37
CA LEU A 323 12.68 -4.54 -31.43
C LEU A 323 11.77 -3.89 -30.38
N ALA A 324 12.33 -3.39 -29.28
CA ALA A 324 11.54 -2.79 -28.21
C ALA A 324 10.73 -1.56 -28.72
N PRO A 325 9.43 -1.48 -28.38
CA PRO A 325 8.55 -0.40 -28.86
C PRO A 325 8.80 0.95 -28.18
N HIS A 326 9.60 0.99 -27.11
CA HIS A 326 9.80 2.15 -26.24
C HIS A 326 11.27 2.49 -25.96
N LEU A 327 12.22 1.85 -26.66
CA LEU A 327 13.66 2.10 -26.53
C LEU A 327 14.26 2.41 -27.90
N SER A 328 15.03 3.48 -27.99
CA SER A 328 15.80 3.83 -29.20
C SER A 328 17.27 4.09 -28.86
N ILE A 329 18.14 3.71 -29.79
CA ILE A 329 19.57 4.05 -29.77
C ILE A 329 19.82 5.07 -30.85
N SER A 330 20.42 6.20 -30.48
CA SER A 330 20.93 7.20 -31.42
C SER A 330 22.46 7.12 -31.48
N SER A 331 23.05 7.45 -32.63
CA SER A 331 24.49 7.60 -32.78
C SER A 331 24.87 9.06 -33.00
N GLU A 332 25.93 9.52 -32.34
CA GLU A 332 26.49 10.86 -32.54
C GLU A 332 28.00 10.74 -32.59
N LEU A 333 28.63 11.18 -33.69
CA LEU A 333 30.07 11.03 -33.95
C LEU A 333 30.59 9.59 -33.74
N GLY A 334 29.77 8.59 -34.11
CA GLY A 334 30.11 7.17 -33.95
C GLY A 334 29.93 6.59 -32.53
N LYS A 335 29.54 7.40 -31.53
CA LYS A 335 29.26 6.93 -30.17
C LYS A 335 27.78 6.58 -29.98
N PRO A 336 27.45 5.42 -29.38
CA PRO A 336 26.07 5.01 -29.15
C PRO A 336 25.48 5.64 -27.89
N TYR A 337 24.24 6.13 -27.99
CA TYR A 337 23.47 6.73 -26.90
C TYR A 337 22.09 6.07 -26.80
N LEU A 338 21.64 5.80 -25.58
CA LEU A 338 20.25 5.44 -25.31
C LEU A 338 19.40 6.70 -25.19
N VAL A 339 18.29 6.76 -25.92
CA VAL A 339 17.28 7.81 -25.79
C VAL A 339 16.36 7.46 -24.62
N VAL A 340 16.21 8.39 -23.68
CA VAL A 340 15.39 8.21 -22.47
C VAL A 340 14.33 9.31 -22.42
N PRO A 341 13.03 8.97 -22.29
CA PRO A 341 11.97 9.96 -22.12
C PRO A 341 12.08 10.71 -20.79
N ASP A 342 11.74 12.00 -20.76
CA ASP A 342 11.73 12.84 -19.56
C ASP A 342 10.29 13.11 -19.09
N ALA A 343 9.66 12.10 -18.50
CA ALA A 343 8.32 12.19 -17.93
C ALA A 343 8.20 13.30 -16.86
N VAL A 344 9.26 13.53 -16.08
CA VAL A 344 9.25 14.57 -15.04
C VAL A 344 9.23 15.96 -15.66
N ALA A 345 10.04 16.21 -16.69
CA ALA A 345 10.00 17.47 -17.42
C ALA A 345 8.64 17.70 -18.08
N TYR A 346 8.06 16.66 -18.71
CA TYR A 346 6.73 16.73 -19.30
C TYR A 346 5.67 17.18 -18.28
N ILE A 347 5.58 16.50 -17.13
CA ILE A 347 4.58 16.80 -16.09
C ILE A 347 4.77 18.22 -15.53
N GLN A 348 6.01 18.65 -15.32
CA GLN A 348 6.29 20.00 -14.79
C GLN A 348 5.93 21.11 -15.79
N ALA A 349 6.27 20.89 -17.06
CA ALA A 349 6.03 21.79 -18.17
C ALA A 349 4.53 21.91 -18.49
N SER A 350 3.85 20.78 -18.72
CA SER A 350 2.40 20.74 -18.96
C SER A 350 1.63 21.33 -17.79
N GLY A 351 2.02 21.01 -16.55
CA GLY A 351 1.44 21.57 -15.31
C GLY A 351 1.51 23.09 -15.18
N ARG A 352 2.22 23.81 -16.05
CA ARG A 352 2.17 25.29 -16.08
C ARG A 352 0.85 25.82 -16.69
N THR A 353 0.14 24.99 -17.43
CA THR A 353 -1.10 25.33 -18.13
C THR A 353 -2.36 25.13 -17.27
N SER A 354 -2.22 24.61 -16.06
CA SER A 354 -3.36 24.34 -15.18
C SER A 354 -2.94 24.65 -13.74
N ARG A 355 -3.71 25.50 -13.05
CA ARG A 355 -3.45 25.92 -11.67
C ARG A 355 -4.72 25.98 -10.87
N LEU A 356 -4.58 25.77 -9.57
CA LEU A 356 -5.64 26.00 -8.60
C LEU A 356 -5.90 27.51 -8.47
N TYR A 357 -7.17 27.89 -8.53
CA TYR A 357 -7.69 29.23 -8.27
C TYR A 357 -8.99 29.12 -7.47
N LEU A 358 -9.60 30.26 -7.09
CA LEU A 358 -10.82 30.27 -6.26
C LEU A 358 -12.01 29.49 -6.85
N GLY A 359 -12.06 29.28 -8.18
CA GLY A 359 -13.08 28.47 -8.86
C GLY A 359 -12.68 27.02 -9.11
N GLY A 360 -11.65 26.50 -8.43
CA GLY A 360 -11.13 25.13 -8.60
C GLY A 360 -9.89 25.08 -9.50
N VAL A 361 -9.78 24.05 -10.34
CA VAL A 361 -8.56 23.78 -11.13
C VAL A 361 -8.75 24.21 -12.58
N SER A 362 -8.00 25.21 -13.02
CA SER A 362 -8.13 25.76 -14.37
C SER A 362 -7.79 24.73 -15.44
N LYS A 363 -8.56 24.69 -16.51
CA LYS A 363 -8.29 23.86 -17.68
C LYS A 363 -7.02 24.34 -18.40
N GLY A 364 -6.30 23.39 -19.00
CA GLY A 364 -5.09 23.63 -19.79
C GLY A 364 -4.94 22.64 -20.95
N ILE A 365 -4.07 22.97 -21.91
CA ILE A 365 -3.79 22.14 -23.08
C ILE A 365 -2.30 21.81 -23.14
N SER A 366 -1.96 20.55 -23.35
CA SER A 366 -0.60 20.09 -23.57
C SER A 366 -0.53 19.32 -24.88
N ILE A 367 0.31 19.75 -25.83
CA ILE A 367 0.44 19.11 -27.13
C ILE A 367 1.88 18.63 -27.34
N VAL A 368 2.07 17.33 -27.57
CA VAL A 368 3.37 16.75 -27.92
C VAL A 368 3.42 16.45 -29.42
N ILE A 369 4.37 17.06 -30.11
CA ILE A 369 4.68 16.71 -31.50
C ILE A 369 5.61 15.51 -31.48
N ILE A 370 5.18 14.40 -32.07
CA ILE A 370 5.95 13.16 -32.11
C ILE A 370 7.04 13.30 -33.16
N ASP A 371 8.29 13.32 -32.70
CA ASP A 371 9.49 13.30 -33.54
C ASP A 371 10.28 11.97 -33.42
N ASP A 372 9.84 11.08 -32.53
CA ASP A 372 10.36 9.73 -32.32
C ASP A 372 9.25 8.90 -31.64
N ASP A 373 8.65 7.96 -32.38
CA ASP A 373 7.55 7.11 -31.89
C ASP A 373 7.96 6.27 -30.68
N LYS A 374 9.19 5.77 -30.66
CA LYS A 374 9.67 4.95 -29.54
C LYS A 374 9.86 5.78 -28.28
N ALA A 375 10.41 6.99 -28.42
CA ALA A 375 10.51 7.92 -27.30
C ALA A 375 9.12 8.33 -26.78
N PHE A 376 8.14 8.53 -27.67
CA PHE A 376 6.77 8.84 -27.27
C PHE A 376 6.11 7.68 -26.52
N ASN A 377 6.22 6.46 -27.03
CA ASN A 377 5.74 5.26 -26.34
C ASN A 377 6.38 5.10 -24.95
N GLY A 378 7.68 5.38 -24.85
CA GLY A 378 8.39 5.44 -23.57
C GLY A 378 7.85 6.52 -22.63
N LEU A 379 7.56 7.72 -23.15
CA LEU A 379 6.97 8.81 -22.37
C LEU A 379 5.57 8.43 -21.85
N VAL A 380 4.71 7.85 -22.70
CA VAL A 380 3.38 7.37 -22.31
C VAL A 380 3.49 6.32 -21.21
N LYS A 381 4.39 5.35 -21.37
CA LYS A 381 4.69 4.31 -20.35
C LYS A 381 5.16 4.95 -19.04
N ASP A 382 6.04 5.95 -19.09
CA ASP A 382 6.66 6.51 -17.90
C ASP A 382 5.77 7.51 -17.14
N VAL A 383 5.00 8.33 -17.84
CA VAL A 383 4.11 9.33 -17.21
C VAL A 383 2.99 8.67 -16.42
N LYS A 384 2.49 7.50 -16.86
CA LYS A 384 1.49 6.70 -16.12
C LYS A 384 1.91 6.34 -14.69
N TRP A 385 3.22 6.28 -14.39
CA TRP A 385 3.69 6.00 -13.04
C TRP A 385 3.58 7.20 -12.09
N TYR A 386 3.55 8.41 -12.64
CA TYR A 386 3.48 9.65 -11.87
C TYR A 386 2.07 10.24 -11.85
N VAL A 387 1.30 10.05 -12.92
CA VAL A 387 -0.06 10.56 -13.08
C VAL A 387 -0.96 9.41 -13.52
N GLU A 388 -1.79 8.92 -12.60
CA GLU A 388 -2.66 7.75 -12.83
C GLU A 388 -3.77 8.01 -13.86
N GLU A 389 -4.28 9.25 -13.94
CA GLU A 389 -5.45 9.61 -14.75
C GLU A 389 -5.08 10.25 -16.10
N ILE A 390 -3.82 10.12 -16.55
CA ILE A 390 -3.43 10.70 -17.84
C ILE A 390 -4.07 9.93 -18.99
N ASN A 391 -4.74 10.66 -19.88
CA ASN A 391 -5.31 10.11 -21.11
C ASN A 391 -4.76 10.86 -22.31
N TRP A 392 -4.00 10.17 -23.15
CA TRP A 392 -3.41 10.73 -24.36
C TRP A 392 -4.40 10.65 -25.51
N LYS A 393 -4.71 11.77 -26.15
CA LYS A 393 -5.60 11.83 -27.31
C LYS A 393 -4.87 12.27 -28.56
N ASP A 394 -5.22 11.67 -29.68
CA ASP A 394 -4.80 12.19 -30.97
C ASP A 394 -5.44 13.57 -31.19
N ILE A 395 -4.70 14.51 -31.75
CA ILE A 395 -5.25 15.83 -32.10
C ILE A 395 -6.46 15.75 -33.03
N LYS A 396 -6.56 14.68 -33.85
CA LYS A 396 -7.69 14.42 -34.75
C LYS A 396 -8.99 14.11 -33.98
N ASP A 397 -8.89 13.54 -32.79
CA ASP A 397 -10.03 13.15 -31.95
C ASP A 397 -10.49 14.27 -31.00
N VAL A 398 -9.84 15.44 -31.06
CA VAL A 398 -10.07 16.54 -30.12
C VAL A 398 -10.63 17.77 -30.82
N ASN A 399 -11.78 18.26 -30.33
CA ASN A 399 -12.31 19.57 -30.72
C ASN A 399 -11.54 20.70 -30.00
N ILE A 400 -10.46 21.17 -30.65
CA ILE A 400 -9.58 22.22 -30.13
C ILE A 400 -10.33 23.52 -29.83
N THR A 401 -11.29 23.92 -30.66
CA THR A 401 -12.03 25.18 -30.50
C THR A 401 -12.81 25.18 -29.18
N LYS A 402 -13.61 24.13 -28.94
CA LYS A 402 -14.37 23.97 -27.69
C LYS A 402 -13.46 23.88 -26.46
N LEU A 403 -12.29 23.24 -26.62
CA LEU A 403 -11.30 23.14 -25.55
C LEU A 403 -10.71 24.52 -25.20
N LEU A 404 -10.38 25.34 -26.20
CA LEU A 404 -9.86 26.70 -26.01
C LEU A 404 -10.90 27.61 -25.36
N GLU A 405 -12.17 27.53 -25.75
CA GLU A 405 -13.26 28.31 -25.13
C GLU A 405 -13.32 28.07 -23.60
N ALA A 406 -13.23 26.82 -23.18
CA ALA A 406 -13.20 26.48 -21.75
C ALA A 406 -11.95 27.03 -21.05
N VAL A 407 -10.78 26.93 -21.69
CA VAL A 407 -9.53 27.49 -21.16
C VAL A 407 -9.62 29.01 -21.03
N ASP A 408 -10.15 29.70 -22.04
CA ASP A 408 -10.28 31.16 -22.07
C ASP A 408 -11.27 31.67 -21.04
N SER A 409 -12.38 30.96 -20.82
CA SER A 409 -13.32 31.22 -19.75
C SER A 409 -12.62 31.19 -18.37
N ASP A 410 -11.80 30.16 -18.11
CA ASP A 410 -11.01 30.09 -16.88
C ASP A 410 -10.01 31.25 -16.77
N ARG A 411 -9.30 31.59 -17.85
CA ARG A 411 -8.34 32.72 -17.86
C ARG A 411 -9.01 34.05 -17.58
N ALA A 412 -10.17 34.29 -18.16
CA ALA A 412 -10.96 35.49 -17.92
C ALA A 412 -11.41 35.57 -16.46
N THR A 413 -11.85 34.45 -15.89
CA THR A 413 -12.26 34.37 -14.48
C THR A 413 -11.10 34.65 -13.54
N ILE A 414 -9.94 34.02 -13.78
CA ILE A 414 -8.73 34.26 -12.98
C ILE A 414 -8.30 35.72 -13.07
N ARG A 415 -8.36 36.35 -14.26
CA ARG A 415 -8.00 37.76 -14.43
C ARG A 415 -8.94 38.68 -13.64
N LYS A 416 -10.25 38.48 -13.74
CA LYS A 416 -11.24 39.25 -12.97
C LYS A 416 -11.04 39.12 -11.45
N LEU A 417 -10.67 37.93 -10.97
CA LEU A 417 -10.33 37.71 -9.55
C LEU A 417 -9.05 38.47 -9.14
N MET A 418 -8.01 38.44 -9.98
CA MET A 418 -6.76 39.18 -9.72
C MET A 418 -6.97 40.69 -9.73
N ASP A 419 -7.87 41.20 -10.57
CA ASP A 419 -8.20 42.61 -10.67
C ASP A 419 -9.17 43.09 -9.55
N GLY A 420 -9.61 42.18 -8.67
CA GLY A 420 -10.51 42.51 -7.55
C GLY A 420 -11.94 42.89 -7.97
N VAL A 421 -12.34 42.61 -9.22
CA VAL A 421 -13.65 42.99 -9.80
C VAL A 421 -14.78 42.09 -9.28
N ILE A 422 -14.46 40.93 -8.71
CA ILE A 422 -15.42 39.95 -8.20
C ILE A 422 -15.42 39.98 -6.66
N SER A 423 -16.57 40.30 -6.04
CA SER A 423 -16.93 40.10 -4.62
C SER A 423 -18.47 40.00 -4.51
N PRO A 424 -19.12 39.53 -3.43
CA PRO A 424 -18.87 38.50 -2.42
C PRO A 424 -19.73 37.22 -2.66
N GLU A 425 -20.26 37.01 -3.87
CA GLU A 425 -21.02 35.78 -4.21
C GLU A 425 -20.15 34.52 -4.28
N PHE A 426 -18.82 34.67 -4.16
CA PHE A 426 -17.82 33.62 -4.04
C PHE A 426 -17.49 33.28 -2.56
N GLN A 427 -18.36 33.61 -1.60
CA GLN A 427 -18.25 33.10 -0.23
C GLN A 427 -18.45 31.57 -0.25
N ASP A 428 -17.41 30.84 0.16
CA ASP A 428 -17.37 29.39 0.40
C ASP A 428 -17.31 28.43 -0.80
N ILE A 429 -16.50 28.71 -1.84
CA ILE A 429 -16.20 27.66 -2.83
C ILE A 429 -15.31 26.55 -2.25
N VAL A 430 -14.32 26.90 -1.43
CA VAL A 430 -13.38 25.91 -0.87
C VAL A 430 -13.74 25.65 0.58
N LYS A 431 -14.45 24.55 0.83
CA LYS A 431 -14.76 24.12 2.21
C LYS A 431 -13.57 23.41 2.83
N THR A 432 -13.42 23.58 4.14
CA THR A 432 -12.48 22.83 4.96
C THR A 432 -13.15 21.55 5.46
N ALA A 433 -12.45 20.43 5.37
CA ALA A 433 -12.96 19.15 5.86
C ALA A 433 -11.92 18.44 6.72
N LEU A 434 -12.30 17.99 7.91
CA LEU A 434 -11.49 17.11 8.73
C LEU A 434 -11.81 15.64 8.42
N LEU A 435 -10.92 14.96 7.68
CA LEU A 435 -10.98 13.53 7.46
C LEU A 435 -10.28 12.77 8.59
N VAL A 436 -11.04 12.01 9.36
CA VAL A 436 -10.52 11.13 10.40
C VAL A 436 -10.51 9.68 9.90
N VAL A 437 -9.32 9.06 9.89
CA VAL A 437 -9.13 7.65 9.56
C VAL A 437 -8.61 6.86 10.77
N GLU A 438 -8.65 5.53 10.71
CA GLU A 438 -8.28 4.70 11.84
C GLU A 438 -6.75 4.61 12.06
N SER A 439 -5.93 4.66 11.00
CA SER A 439 -4.49 4.42 11.12
C SER A 439 -3.59 5.56 10.59
N PRO A 440 -2.43 5.84 11.24
CA PRO A 440 -1.48 6.85 10.77
C PRO A 440 -0.86 6.55 9.40
N THR A 441 -0.77 5.28 9.01
CA THR A 441 -0.27 4.89 7.69
C THR A 441 -1.25 5.35 6.63
N LYS A 442 -2.54 5.04 6.79
CA LYS A 442 -3.62 5.40 5.87
C LYS A 442 -3.73 6.92 5.72
N ALA A 443 -3.70 7.67 6.82
CA ALA A 443 -3.69 9.15 6.79
C ALA A 443 -2.54 9.70 5.93
N ARG A 444 -1.33 9.17 6.11
CA ARG A 444 -0.14 9.58 5.36
C ARG A 444 -0.18 9.13 3.89
N THR A 445 -0.78 7.99 3.59
CA THR A 445 -0.99 7.50 2.22
C THR A 445 -1.96 8.43 1.48
N ILE A 446 -3.12 8.69 2.07
CA ILE A 446 -4.15 9.60 1.53
C ILE A 446 -3.56 10.99 1.27
N ALA A 447 -2.83 11.54 2.24
CA ALA A 447 -2.20 12.85 2.11
C ALA A 447 -1.17 12.93 0.97
N LYS A 448 -0.57 11.81 0.55
CA LYS A 448 0.39 11.77 -0.56
C LYS A 448 -0.25 11.75 -1.94
N PHE A 449 -1.54 11.43 -2.06
CA PHE A 449 -2.24 11.42 -3.36
C PHE A 449 -2.29 12.79 -4.02
N PHE A 450 -2.29 13.84 -3.20
CA PHE A 450 -2.38 15.23 -3.65
C PHE A 450 -1.01 15.93 -3.68
N GLY A 451 0.08 15.17 -3.56
CA GLY A 451 1.45 15.68 -3.61
C GLY A 451 2.16 15.64 -2.26
N LYS A 452 2.92 16.68 -1.96
CA LYS A 452 3.59 16.78 -0.66
C LYS A 452 2.67 17.54 0.31
N PRO A 453 2.08 16.87 1.31
CA PRO A 453 1.18 17.54 2.25
C PRO A 453 1.94 18.53 3.13
N SER A 454 1.24 19.61 3.50
CA SER A 454 1.63 20.41 4.67
C SER A 454 1.32 19.60 5.93
N LYS A 455 2.03 19.88 7.02
CA LYS A 455 1.79 19.21 8.29
C LYS A 455 1.65 20.24 9.39
N ARG A 456 0.72 19.98 10.28
CA ARG A 456 0.62 20.63 11.57
C ARG A 456 0.39 19.60 12.66
N THR A 457 0.58 20.03 13.89
CA THR A 457 0.40 19.22 15.09
C THR A 457 -0.54 19.98 16.01
N ILE A 458 -1.65 19.33 16.38
CA ILE A 458 -2.58 19.83 17.40
C ILE A 458 -2.41 18.91 18.60
N HIS A 459 -2.00 19.45 19.74
CA HIS A 459 -1.42 18.69 20.86
C HIS A 459 -0.27 17.79 20.37
N GLU A 460 -0.48 16.47 20.32
CA GLU A 460 0.47 15.50 19.77
C GLU A 460 -0.02 14.87 18.45
N LEU A 461 -1.22 15.24 17.99
CA LEU A 461 -1.85 14.67 16.81
C LEU A 461 -1.32 15.34 15.56
N THR A 462 -0.68 14.57 14.67
CA THR A 462 -0.26 15.07 13.36
C THR A 462 -1.45 15.13 12.41
N ILE A 463 -1.72 16.33 11.87
CA ILE A 463 -2.71 16.58 10.83
C ILE A 463 -1.97 16.88 9.52
N TYR A 464 -2.37 16.18 8.46
CA TYR A 464 -1.87 16.43 7.11
C TYR A 464 -2.86 17.28 6.33
N GLU A 465 -2.40 18.40 5.80
CA GLU A 465 -3.22 19.30 5.02
C GLU A 465 -2.92 19.14 3.53
N VAL A 466 -3.98 18.95 2.76
CA VAL A 466 -3.93 18.85 1.29
C VAL A 466 -5.10 19.58 0.65
N SER A 467 -4.86 20.16 -0.53
CA SER A 467 -5.94 20.67 -1.38
C SER A 467 -6.37 19.57 -2.35
N THR A 468 -7.68 19.39 -2.48
CA THR A 468 -8.28 18.48 -3.46
C THR A 468 -8.78 19.21 -4.72
N GLY A 469 -8.73 20.54 -4.73
CA GLY A 469 -9.43 21.39 -5.69
C GLY A 469 -10.58 22.12 -5.00
N ASP A 470 -11.56 21.36 -4.55
CA ASP A 470 -12.83 21.88 -4.01
C ASP A 470 -12.85 21.87 -2.47
N LEU A 471 -11.95 21.11 -1.84
CA LEU A 471 -11.81 21.01 -0.38
C LEU A 471 -10.36 21.19 0.08
N VAL A 472 -10.17 21.90 1.19
CA VAL A 472 -8.96 21.79 2.03
C VAL A 472 -9.18 20.65 3.01
N LEU A 473 -8.54 19.51 2.74
CA LEU A 473 -8.68 18.30 3.51
C LEU A 473 -7.59 18.23 4.59
N ASN A 474 -8.03 18.30 5.85
CA ASN A 474 -7.25 18.04 7.04
C ASN A 474 -7.36 16.55 7.37
N ILE A 475 -6.28 15.78 7.29
CA ILE A 475 -6.31 14.33 7.46
C ILE A 475 -5.64 13.96 8.78
N ALA A 476 -6.39 13.33 9.69
CA ALA A 476 -5.94 12.89 11.00
C ALA A 476 -6.19 11.39 11.21
N ALA A 477 -5.49 10.78 12.16
CA ALA A 477 -5.66 9.37 12.50
C ALA A 477 -6.05 9.18 13.96
N SER A 478 -7.09 8.38 14.24
CA SER A 478 -7.51 8.05 15.61
C SER A 478 -6.61 7.03 16.31
N GLY A 479 -5.82 6.26 15.54
CA GLY A 479 -4.99 5.18 16.07
C GLY A 479 -5.79 3.96 16.53
N GLY A 480 -6.89 3.66 15.83
CA GLY A 480 -7.84 2.58 16.12
C GLY A 480 -8.95 3.01 17.08
N HIS A 481 -9.48 2.05 17.86
CA HIS A 481 -10.47 2.31 18.91
C HIS A 481 -9.96 3.32 19.93
N VAL A 482 -10.80 4.26 20.32
CA VAL A 482 -10.53 5.21 21.41
C VAL A 482 -11.24 4.79 22.70
N PHE A 483 -12.43 4.21 22.58
CA PHE A 483 -13.24 3.75 23.70
C PHE A 483 -13.41 2.24 23.68
N ASP A 484 -13.66 1.65 24.85
CA ASP A 484 -14.08 0.26 25.01
C ASP A 484 -14.93 0.11 26.29
N ILE A 485 -15.64 -1.01 26.41
CA ILE A 485 -16.49 -1.33 27.56
C ILE A 485 -15.57 -1.70 28.75
N PRO A 486 -15.77 -1.14 29.97
CA PRO A 486 -14.99 -1.51 31.15
C PRO A 486 -15.23 -2.96 31.56
N THR A 487 -14.23 -3.61 32.13
CA THR A 487 -14.29 -5.01 32.57
C THR A 487 -14.94 -5.21 33.94
N TYR A 488 -15.31 -4.12 34.62
CA TYR A 488 -15.86 -4.09 35.96
C TYR A 488 -17.30 -3.54 35.96
N ASP A 489 -18.04 -3.82 37.03
CA ASP A 489 -19.39 -3.29 37.23
C ASP A 489 -19.33 -1.83 37.67
N LEU A 490 -20.18 -0.99 37.09
CA LEU A 490 -20.22 0.46 37.35
C LEU A 490 -21.13 0.85 38.54
N GLY A 491 -21.60 -0.14 39.31
CA GLY A 491 -22.69 0.04 40.29
C GLY A 491 -24.08 -0.04 39.64
N GLY A 492 -25.14 -0.16 40.47
CA GLY A 492 -26.51 -0.42 40.00
C GLY A 492 -26.69 -1.81 39.38
N ASN A 493 -27.72 -1.99 38.53
CA ASN A 493 -27.94 -3.22 37.74
C ASN A 493 -26.98 -3.27 36.53
N SER A 494 -25.67 -3.21 36.79
CA SER A 494 -24.59 -3.31 35.80
C SER A 494 -24.08 -4.74 35.69
N LEU A 495 -23.75 -5.17 34.48
CA LEU A 495 -23.03 -6.41 34.21
C LEU A 495 -21.87 -6.18 33.24
N TYR A 496 -20.64 -6.22 33.76
CA TYR A 496 -19.38 -6.04 33.03
C TYR A 496 -19.36 -4.79 32.14
N GLY A 497 -19.80 -3.66 32.69
CA GLY A 497 -19.86 -2.37 32.00
C GLY A 497 -21.13 -2.15 31.16
N VAL A 498 -22.09 -3.08 31.18
CA VAL A 498 -23.39 -2.91 30.52
C VAL A 498 -24.46 -2.65 31.57
N LEU A 499 -25.08 -1.47 31.52
CA LEU A 499 -26.12 -1.03 32.44
C LEU A 499 -27.48 -1.56 31.99
N SER A 500 -28.31 -1.99 32.93
CA SER A 500 -29.74 -2.25 32.71
C SER A 500 -30.56 -1.08 33.26
N ILE A 501 -31.13 -0.27 32.36
CA ILE A 501 -31.91 0.93 32.69
C ILE A 501 -33.24 0.85 31.95
N ASP A 502 -34.36 0.94 32.66
CA ASP A 502 -35.73 0.89 32.12
C ASP A 502 -35.98 -0.29 31.17
N GLY A 503 -35.45 -1.46 31.52
CA GLY A 503 -35.59 -2.67 30.72
C GLY A 503 -34.74 -2.67 29.44
N ARG A 504 -33.81 -1.74 29.25
CA ARG A 504 -32.85 -1.72 28.13
C ARG A 504 -31.43 -1.95 28.60
N PHE A 505 -30.61 -2.55 27.75
CA PHE A 505 -29.17 -2.71 27.96
C PHE A 505 -28.39 -1.59 27.28
N ILE A 506 -27.63 -0.84 28.08
CA ILE A 506 -26.86 0.32 27.66
C ILE A 506 -25.38 0.08 28.01
N PRO A 507 -24.52 -0.18 27.02
CA PRO A 507 -23.08 -0.29 27.26
C PRO A 507 -22.50 1.07 27.63
N ALA A 508 -21.77 1.12 28.74
CA ALA A 508 -20.96 2.27 29.10
C ALA A 508 -19.57 2.14 28.49
N TYR A 509 -19.08 3.23 27.90
CA TYR A 509 -17.79 3.27 27.24
C TYR A 509 -16.83 4.20 27.99
N ILE A 510 -15.59 3.76 28.14
CA ILE A 510 -14.52 4.56 28.73
C ILE A 510 -13.29 4.58 27.84
N THR A 511 -12.45 5.58 28.03
CA THR A 511 -11.26 5.75 27.20
C THR A 511 -10.25 4.63 27.43
N ILE A 512 -9.66 4.17 26.33
CA ILE A 512 -8.62 3.16 26.35
C ILE A 512 -7.32 3.80 26.82
N LYS A 513 -6.67 3.13 27.77
CA LYS A 513 -5.34 3.46 28.28
C LYS A 513 -4.31 2.52 27.67
N ARG A 514 -3.26 3.04 27.04
CA ARG A 514 -2.24 2.24 26.37
C ARG A 514 -0.91 2.34 27.09
N CYS A 515 -0.27 1.21 27.33
CA CYS A 515 1.08 1.21 27.89
C CYS A 515 2.11 1.69 26.87
N LEU A 516 2.93 2.68 27.24
CA LEU A 516 3.97 3.24 26.36
C LEU A 516 5.07 2.23 26.00
N LYS A 517 5.37 1.29 26.92
CA LYS A 517 6.42 0.27 26.73
C LYS A 517 5.91 -0.99 26.03
N CYS A 518 4.95 -1.70 26.63
CA CYS A 518 4.48 -3.00 26.12
C CYS A 518 3.28 -2.91 25.18
N ARG A 519 2.73 -1.71 24.96
CA ARG A 519 1.61 -1.42 24.03
C ARG A 519 0.27 -2.12 24.34
N LYS A 520 0.16 -2.87 25.44
CA LYS A 520 -1.11 -3.42 25.93
C LYS A 520 -2.09 -2.30 26.29
N THR A 521 -3.37 -2.59 26.11
CA THR A 521 -4.49 -1.68 26.34
C THR A 521 -5.27 -2.10 27.58
N PHE A 522 -5.80 -1.12 28.29
CA PHE A 522 -6.57 -1.25 29.53
C PHE A 522 -7.73 -0.28 29.49
N THR A 523 -8.76 -0.59 30.26
CA THR A 523 -9.92 0.31 30.49
C THR A 523 -9.99 0.71 31.96
N GLU A 524 -9.42 -0.12 32.83
CA GLU A 524 -9.41 0.03 34.27
C GLU A 524 -8.77 1.37 34.70
N PRO A 525 -9.26 1.99 35.79
CA PRO A 525 -8.70 3.22 36.33
C PRO A 525 -7.39 2.95 37.08
N ILE A 526 -6.38 2.46 36.36
CA ILE A 526 -5.07 2.11 36.89
C ILE A 526 -4.02 3.12 36.43
N GLY A 527 -3.12 3.54 37.33
CA GLY A 527 -2.08 4.54 37.01
C GLY A 527 -0.83 3.96 36.32
N LYS A 528 -0.59 2.65 36.41
CA LYS A 528 0.59 1.98 35.84
C LYS A 528 0.20 0.66 35.17
N CYS A 529 0.98 0.28 34.16
CA CYS A 529 0.78 -0.98 33.44
C CYS A 529 0.97 -2.20 34.38
N PRO A 530 -0.04 -3.09 34.54
CA PRO A 530 0.08 -4.27 35.39
C PRO A 530 1.14 -5.27 34.89
N SER A 531 1.46 -5.24 33.60
CA SER A 531 2.42 -6.17 32.99
C SER A 531 3.87 -5.73 33.08
N CYS A 532 4.16 -4.43 33.01
CA CYS A 532 5.55 -3.95 32.93
C CYS A 532 5.82 -2.69 33.76
N GLN A 533 4.85 -2.25 34.58
CA GLN A 533 4.93 -1.11 35.51
C GLN A 533 5.23 0.27 34.86
N SER A 534 5.22 0.35 33.53
CA SER A 534 5.41 1.59 32.79
C SER A 534 4.15 2.47 32.82
N PRO A 535 4.29 3.80 32.61
CA PRO A 535 3.15 4.71 32.50
C PRO A 535 2.15 4.29 31.42
N LEU A 536 0.90 4.67 31.66
CA LEU A 536 -0.21 4.49 30.72
C LEU A 536 -0.58 5.85 30.12
N GLU A 537 -0.77 5.86 28.82
CA GLU A 537 -1.26 6.99 28.05
C GLU A 537 -2.78 6.82 27.86
N ASP A 538 -3.57 7.78 28.33
CA ASP A 538 -5.01 7.79 28.11
C ASP A 538 -5.31 8.36 26.71
N LYS A 539 -6.05 7.62 25.88
CA LYS A 539 -6.40 8.07 24.53
C LYS A 539 -7.34 9.28 24.47
N MET A 540 -7.81 9.79 25.60
CA MET A 540 -8.61 11.02 25.65
C MET A 540 -7.96 12.20 24.93
N TRP A 541 -6.62 12.33 25.00
CA TRP A 541 -5.88 13.41 24.32
C TRP A 541 -6.13 13.43 22.80
N ILE A 542 -6.40 12.27 22.19
CA ILE A 542 -6.71 12.17 20.76
C ILE A 542 -8.06 12.82 20.46
N ILE A 543 -9.05 12.63 21.34
CA ILE A 543 -10.37 13.24 21.19
C ILE A 543 -10.28 14.74 21.37
N GLU A 544 -9.53 15.21 22.36
CA GLU A 544 -9.28 16.65 22.57
C GLU A 544 -8.66 17.28 21.32
N ALA A 545 -7.65 16.64 20.73
CA ALA A 545 -7.05 17.12 19.49
C ALA A 545 -8.00 17.09 18.28
N LEU A 546 -8.84 16.06 18.18
CA LEU A 546 -9.84 15.97 17.11
C LEU A 546 -10.96 17.00 17.29
N ARG A 547 -11.33 17.36 18.53
CA ARG A 547 -12.32 18.40 18.83
C ARG A 547 -11.83 19.77 18.40
N ASP A 548 -10.58 20.10 18.73
CA ASP A 548 -9.94 21.35 18.30
C ASP A 548 -9.84 21.42 16.77
N ALA A 549 -9.45 20.32 16.12
CA ALA A 549 -9.40 20.23 14.66
C ALA A 549 -10.79 20.33 14.00
N ALA A 550 -11.83 19.77 14.64
CA ALA A 550 -13.19 19.79 14.13
C ALA A 550 -13.81 21.19 14.24
N TRP A 551 -13.47 21.94 15.30
CA TRP A 551 -13.90 23.32 15.49
C TRP A 551 -13.41 24.26 14.36
N GLU A 552 -12.27 23.94 13.75
CA GLU A 552 -11.69 24.68 12.64
C GLU A 552 -12.22 24.26 11.26
N ALA A 553 -13.03 23.20 11.18
CA ALA A 553 -13.45 22.59 9.92
C ALA A 553 -14.96 22.76 9.66
N ASP A 554 -15.33 23.07 8.43
CA ASP A 554 -16.74 23.22 8.01
C ASP A 554 -17.49 21.88 8.07
N MET A 555 -16.79 20.76 7.91
CA MET A 555 -17.33 19.42 8.06
C MET A 555 -16.30 18.40 8.56
N VAL A 556 -16.78 17.34 9.20
CA VAL A 556 -15.98 16.16 9.55
C VAL A 556 -16.39 14.99 8.68
N LEU A 557 -15.38 14.31 8.13
CA LEU A 557 -15.51 13.12 7.33
C LEU A 557 -14.90 11.94 8.09
N ILE A 558 -15.70 10.90 8.32
CA ILE A 558 -15.26 9.66 8.95
C ILE A 558 -14.87 8.67 7.85
N GLY A 559 -13.58 8.39 7.72
CA GLY A 559 -12.99 7.51 6.70
C GLY A 559 -12.40 6.22 7.26
N THR A 560 -13.04 5.66 8.30
CA THR A 560 -12.67 4.37 8.90
C THR A 560 -12.91 3.20 7.94
N ASP A 561 -12.37 2.03 8.26
CA ASP A 561 -12.53 0.81 7.46
C ASP A 561 -14.01 0.44 7.22
N ALA A 562 -14.27 -0.17 6.07
CA ALA A 562 -15.61 -0.47 5.57
C ALA A 562 -16.20 -1.76 6.18
N ASP A 563 -16.19 -1.87 7.51
CA ASP A 563 -16.76 -2.99 8.26
C ASP A 563 -17.52 -2.49 9.50
N ALA A 564 -18.25 -3.38 10.18
CA ALA A 564 -19.00 -3.02 11.39
C ALA A 564 -18.09 -2.47 12.51
N GLU A 565 -16.84 -2.95 12.58
CA GLU A 565 -15.83 -2.44 13.53
C GLU A 565 -15.45 -0.98 13.21
N GLY A 566 -15.13 -0.68 11.94
CA GLY A 566 -14.84 0.66 11.46
C GLY A 566 -16.03 1.60 11.59
N GLU A 567 -17.25 1.12 11.38
CA GLU A 567 -18.48 1.91 11.59
C GLU A 567 -18.65 2.28 13.07
N LYS A 568 -18.38 1.36 14.00
CA LYS A 568 -18.40 1.67 15.45
C LYS A 568 -17.34 2.70 15.83
N ILE A 569 -16.10 2.55 15.37
CA ILE A 569 -15.03 3.54 15.63
C ILE A 569 -15.46 4.91 15.10
N GLY A 570 -16.04 4.92 13.90
CA GLY A 570 -16.56 6.10 13.26
C GLY A 570 -17.67 6.78 14.07
N TRP A 571 -18.60 5.98 14.59
CA TRP A 571 -19.68 6.42 15.46
C TRP A 571 -19.16 7.03 16.76
N ASP A 572 -18.21 6.39 17.43
CA ASP A 572 -17.60 6.93 18.66
C ASP A 572 -16.98 8.31 18.46
N ILE A 573 -16.20 8.44 17.39
CA ILE A 573 -15.55 9.71 17.05
C ILE A 573 -16.62 10.75 16.71
N ALA A 574 -17.60 10.40 15.88
CA ALA A 574 -18.67 11.32 15.50
C ALA A 574 -19.45 11.83 16.71
N GLN A 575 -19.81 10.96 17.66
CA GLN A 575 -20.51 11.36 18.89
C GLN A 575 -19.68 12.38 19.71
N MET A 576 -18.36 12.23 19.75
CA MET A 576 -17.48 13.14 20.49
C MET A 576 -17.21 14.47 19.78
N LEU A 577 -17.42 14.53 18.47
CA LEU A 577 -17.17 15.70 17.62
C LEU A 577 -18.45 16.48 17.26
N MET A 578 -19.62 15.87 17.41
CA MET A 578 -20.93 16.49 17.10
C MET A 578 -21.16 17.85 17.78
N PRO A 579 -20.68 18.12 19.02
CA PRO A 579 -20.79 19.47 19.61
C PRO A 579 -19.91 20.54 18.94
N TYR A 580 -18.92 20.14 18.14
CA TYR A 580 -17.89 21.02 17.57
C TYR A 580 -18.11 21.29 16.08
N THR A 581 -18.85 20.43 15.38
CA THR A 581 -19.25 20.62 13.99
C THR A 581 -20.64 20.05 13.75
N SER A 582 -21.47 20.76 12.99
CA SER A 582 -22.82 20.34 12.68
C SER A 582 -22.89 19.34 11.51
N MET A 583 -21.84 19.25 10.69
CA MET A 583 -21.80 18.41 9.50
C MET A 583 -20.79 17.28 9.65
N ILE A 584 -21.26 16.12 10.13
CA ILE A 584 -20.45 14.90 10.20
C ILE A 584 -21.00 13.88 9.20
N LYS A 585 -20.14 13.40 8.30
CA LYS A 585 -20.48 12.39 7.30
C LYS A 585 -19.49 11.24 7.31
N ARG A 586 -19.93 10.09 6.81
CA ARG A 586 -19.16 8.87 6.62
C ARG A 586 -18.80 8.72 5.14
N ILE A 587 -17.54 8.44 4.85
CA ILE A 587 -17.05 8.12 3.50
C ILE A 587 -16.44 6.72 3.47
N GLU A 588 -16.82 5.91 2.48
CA GLU A 588 -16.42 4.51 2.40
C GLU A 588 -15.62 4.24 1.13
N PHE A 589 -14.50 3.55 1.27
CA PHE A 589 -13.66 3.15 0.15
C PHE A 589 -13.00 1.79 0.43
N HIS A 590 -13.07 0.89 -0.53
CA HIS A 590 -12.53 -0.48 -0.41
C HIS A 590 -11.09 -0.62 -0.90
N GLU A 591 -10.48 0.48 -1.37
CA GLU A 591 -9.07 0.58 -1.71
C GLU A 591 -8.55 1.97 -1.32
N VAL A 592 -7.34 2.05 -0.78
CA VAL A 592 -6.72 3.35 -0.45
C VAL A 592 -6.06 3.90 -1.72
N THR A 593 -6.86 4.47 -2.62
CA THR A 593 -6.41 5.09 -3.87
C THR A 593 -7.00 6.50 -4.03
N LYS A 594 -6.36 7.36 -4.84
CA LYS A 594 -6.86 8.72 -5.10
C LYS A 594 -8.27 8.68 -5.71
N ARG A 595 -8.47 7.80 -6.69
CA ARG A 595 -9.77 7.60 -7.36
C ARG A 595 -10.86 7.17 -6.37
N ALA A 596 -10.59 6.18 -5.53
CA ALA A 596 -11.57 5.70 -4.56
C ALA A 596 -11.94 6.77 -3.53
N LEU A 597 -10.96 7.55 -3.06
CA LEU A 597 -11.21 8.69 -2.17
C LEU A 597 -12.08 9.76 -2.83
N ILE A 598 -11.77 10.17 -4.06
CA ILE A 598 -12.59 11.17 -4.79
C ILE A 598 -14.02 10.65 -4.99
N ASN A 599 -14.19 9.36 -5.31
CA ASN A 599 -15.52 8.78 -5.42
C ASN A 599 -16.25 8.74 -4.06
N ALA A 600 -15.55 8.43 -2.98
CA ALA A 600 -16.11 8.41 -1.63
C ALA A 600 -16.52 9.82 -1.17
N LEU A 601 -15.74 10.86 -1.51
CA LEU A 601 -16.09 12.26 -1.26
C LEU A 601 -17.35 12.69 -2.03
N LYS A 602 -17.65 12.08 -3.19
CA LYS A 602 -18.90 12.36 -3.92
C LYS A 602 -20.11 11.61 -3.37
N ASN A 603 -19.89 10.49 -2.69
CA ASN A 603 -20.93 9.59 -2.16
C ASN A 603 -20.87 9.55 -0.63
N MET A 604 -20.94 10.72 0.00
CA MET A 604 -21.00 10.83 1.46
C MET A 604 -22.32 10.29 1.98
N ARG A 605 -22.31 9.55 3.09
CA ARG A 605 -23.50 9.04 3.77
C ARG A 605 -23.48 9.39 5.25
N ASP A 606 -24.60 9.15 5.94
CA ASP A 606 -24.62 9.15 7.40
C ASP A 606 -24.07 7.84 7.97
N ILE A 607 -23.79 7.84 9.26
CA ILE A 607 -23.36 6.64 9.98
C ILE A 607 -24.51 5.63 10.00
N ASN A 608 -24.21 4.39 9.65
CA ASN A 608 -25.17 3.30 9.66
C ASN A 608 -25.27 2.74 11.08
N HIS A 609 -26.32 3.14 11.80
CA HIS A 609 -26.58 2.67 13.15
C HIS A 609 -26.78 1.15 13.26
N LYS A 610 -27.22 0.46 12.21
CA LYS A 610 -27.40 -1.01 12.23
C LYS A 610 -26.09 -1.77 12.29
N LEU A 611 -25.07 -1.29 11.58
CA LEU A 611 -23.71 -1.83 11.70
C LEU A 611 -23.12 -1.57 13.10
N VAL A 612 -23.40 -0.39 13.67
CA VAL A 612 -22.99 -0.04 15.04
C VAL A 612 -23.66 -0.95 16.07
N GLU A 613 -24.97 -1.14 15.97
CA GLU A 613 -25.77 -2.03 16.83
C GLU A 613 -25.23 -3.47 16.77
N ALA A 614 -24.97 -4.01 15.58
CA ALA A 614 -24.41 -5.35 15.43
C ALA A 614 -23.02 -5.49 16.09
N GLN A 615 -22.16 -4.48 15.93
CA GLN A 615 -20.86 -4.44 16.59
C GLN A 615 -21.01 -4.40 18.12
N ILE A 616 -21.97 -3.62 18.64
CA ILE A 616 -22.26 -3.53 20.07
C ILE A 616 -22.67 -4.90 20.62
N VAL A 617 -23.62 -5.59 19.98
CA VAL A 617 -24.08 -6.91 20.43
C VAL A 617 -22.93 -7.91 20.40
N ARG A 618 -22.13 -7.93 19.32
CA ARG A 618 -20.94 -8.79 19.22
C ARG A 618 -19.96 -8.51 20.36
N ARG A 619 -19.70 -7.23 20.67
CA ARG A 619 -18.77 -6.84 21.75
C ARG A 619 -19.29 -7.21 23.14
N ILE A 620 -20.60 -7.04 23.38
CA ILE A 620 -21.25 -7.39 24.65
C ILE A 620 -21.27 -8.91 24.83
N GLU A 621 -21.59 -9.67 23.79
CA GLU A 621 -21.60 -11.13 23.85
C GLU A 621 -20.22 -11.69 24.19
N ASP A 622 -19.19 -11.29 23.44
CA ASP A 622 -17.79 -11.63 23.72
C ASP A 622 -17.41 -11.31 25.17
N ARG A 623 -17.90 -10.17 25.69
CA ARG A 623 -17.62 -9.72 27.06
C ARG A 623 -18.32 -10.60 28.09
N TRP A 624 -19.63 -10.74 27.99
CA TRP A 624 -20.44 -11.44 28.97
C TRP A 624 -20.09 -12.93 29.01
N ILE A 625 -20.17 -13.60 27.87
CA ILE A 625 -19.98 -15.06 27.82
C ILE A 625 -18.52 -15.40 28.05
N GLY A 626 -17.62 -14.61 27.45
CA GLY A 626 -16.20 -14.80 27.64
C GLY A 626 -15.79 -14.71 29.10
N PHE A 627 -16.27 -13.69 29.83
CA PHE A 627 -15.91 -13.51 31.24
C PHE A 627 -16.56 -14.56 32.14
N GLU A 628 -17.84 -14.86 31.97
CA GLU A 628 -18.53 -15.86 32.81
C GLU A 628 -17.92 -17.25 32.68
N LEU A 629 -17.73 -17.73 31.45
CA LEU A 629 -17.10 -19.03 31.23
C LEU A 629 -15.64 -19.03 31.71
N SER A 630 -14.92 -17.92 31.57
CA SER A 630 -13.57 -17.79 32.12
C SER A 630 -13.56 -17.92 33.65
N LYS A 631 -14.51 -17.30 34.37
CA LYS A 631 -14.64 -17.45 35.83
C LYS A 631 -14.90 -18.91 36.24
N LYS A 632 -15.76 -19.63 35.50
CA LYS A 632 -15.99 -21.07 35.75
C LYS A 632 -14.72 -21.89 35.53
N LEU A 633 -13.93 -21.58 34.50
CA LEU A 633 -12.61 -22.19 34.31
C LEU A 633 -11.63 -21.84 35.43
N TRP A 634 -11.62 -20.60 35.93
CA TRP A 634 -10.74 -20.18 37.02
C TRP A 634 -11.03 -20.95 38.29
N SER A 635 -12.31 -21.10 38.64
CA SER A 635 -12.74 -21.90 39.79
C SER A 635 -12.38 -23.38 39.63
N LYS A 636 -12.60 -23.96 38.45
CA LYS A 636 -12.32 -25.39 38.21
C LYS A 636 -10.83 -25.75 38.20
N PHE A 637 -10.01 -24.88 37.62
CA PHE A 637 -8.59 -25.16 37.36
C PHE A 637 -7.61 -24.30 38.18
N ASN A 638 -8.11 -23.45 39.09
CA ASN A 638 -7.34 -22.50 39.90
C ASN A 638 -6.35 -21.65 39.09
N ASN A 639 -6.80 -21.17 37.92
CA ASN A 639 -5.95 -20.44 36.99
C ASN A 639 -6.68 -19.27 36.32
N TYR A 640 -6.47 -18.07 36.84
CA TYR A 640 -7.03 -16.80 36.35
C TYR A 640 -6.58 -16.40 34.94
N ARG A 641 -5.65 -17.13 34.32
CA ARG A 641 -5.16 -16.86 32.96
C ARG A 641 -5.91 -17.64 31.89
N LEU A 642 -6.87 -18.49 32.26
CA LEU A 642 -7.72 -19.21 31.33
C LEU A 642 -8.76 -18.26 30.74
N SER A 643 -9.13 -18.49 29.48
CA SER A 643 -10.27 -17.83 28.88
C SER A 643 -11.10 -18.83 28.07
N ALA A 644 -12.39 -18.62 28.07
CA ALA A 644 -13.31 -19.32 27.18
C ALA A 644 -14.05 -18.29 26.33
N GLY A 645 -14.57 -18.73 25.19
CA GLY A 645 -15.44 -17.93 24.32
C GLY A 645 -16.19 -18.85 23.38
N ARG A 646 -17.33 -18.38 22.86
CA ARG A 646 -18.20 -19.17 21.99
C ARG A 646 -17.48 -19.67 20.75
N VAL A 647 -16.71 -18.81 20.09
CA VAL A 647 -15.98 -19.18 18.87
C VAL A 647 -14.68 -19.95 19.17
N GLN A 648 -14.03 -19.67 20.30
CA GLN A 648 -12.76 -20.29 20.68
C GLN A 648 -12.91 -21.78 21.02
N THR A 649 -14.03 -22.15 21.66
CA THR A 649 -14.25 -23.50 22.18
C THR A 649 -14.48 -24.55 21.08
N PRO A 650 -15.33 -24.33 20.05
CA PRO A 650 -15.46 -25.24 18.90
C PRO A 650 -14.14 -25.43 18.17
N VAL A 651 -13.39 -24.35 17.93
CA VAL A 651 -12.10 -24.41 17.24
C VAL A 651 -11.09 -25.23 18.04
N LEU A 652 -11.06 -25.06 19.37
CA LEU A 652 -10.26 -25.91 20.24
C LEU A 652 -10.70 -27.38 20.18
N GLY A 653 -12.02 -27.61 20.12
CA GLY A 653 -12.62 -28.94 19.95
C GLY A 653 -12.13 -29.66 18.70
N TRP A 654 -12.16 -29.00 17.54
CA TRP A 654 -11.65 -29.58 16.29
C TRP A 654 -10.18 -29.98 16.38
N VAL A 655 -9.36 -29.16 17.06
CA VAL A 655 -7.94 -29.48 17.28
C VAL A 655 -7.77 -30.64 18.25
N VAL A 656 -8.57 -30.71 19.32
CA VAL A 656 -8.56 -31.79 20.31
C VAL A 656 -8.97 -33.12 19.70
N GLU A 657 -10.08 -33.13 18.97
CA GLU A 657 -10.59 -34.29 18.24
C GLU A 657 -9.56 -34.76 17.22
N ARG A 658 -9.06 -33.86 16.37
CA ARG A 658 -8.05 -34.21 15.38
C ARG A 658 -6.77 -34.75 16.02
N THR A 659 -6.30 -34.14 17.11
CA THR A 659 -5.12 -34.62 17.84
C THR A 659 -5.33 -36.04 18.37
N SER A 660 -6.55 -36.35 18.83
CA SER A 660 -6.90 -37.66 19.38
C SER A 660 -7.02 -38.72 18.30
N GLU A 661 -7.67 -38.39 17.17
CA GLU A 661 -7.77 -39.23 15.97
C GLU A 661 -6.39 -39.57 15.39
N THR A 662 -5.52 -38.56 15.23
CA THR A 662 -4.15 -38.74 14.74
C THR A 662 -3.37 -39.70 15.64
N ARG A 663 -3.54 -39.64 16.97
CA ARG A 663 -2.84 -40.54 17.90
C ARG A 663 -3.34 -41.99 17.83
N ARG A 664 -4.63 -42.19 17.60
CA ARG A 664 -5.24 -43.54 17.56
C ARG A 664 -5.00 -44.26 16.23
N ASN A 665 -4.79 -43.52 15.14
CA ASN A 665 -4.72 -44.07 13.79
C ASN A 665 -3.29 -44.07 13.20
N ILE A 666 -2.31 -44.58 13.95
CA ILE A 666 -0.93 -44.75 13.43
C ILE A 666 -0.84 -46.07 12.66
N GLN A 667 -0.35 -45.99 11.43
CA GLN A 667 -0.19 -47.11 10.51
C GLN A 667 1.23 -47.13 9.93
N ASP A 668 1.61 -48.27 9.35
CA ASP A 668 2.84 -48.42 8.57
C ASP A 668 2.58 -48.04 7.11
N PHE A 669 3.38 -47.10 6.60
CA PHE A 669 3.34 -46.62 5.23
C PHE A 669 4.54 -47.18 4.47
N PHE A 670 4.30 -47.71 3.27
CA PHE A 670 5.34 -48.21 2.38
C PHE A 670 5.29 -47.40 1.07
N GLU A 671 6.26 -46.51 0.84
CA GLU A 671 6.44 -45.82 -0.44
C GLU A 671 7.25 -46.69 -1.39
N LEU A 672 6.60 -47.08 -2.48
CA LEU A 672 7.18 -47.78 -3.61
C LEU A 672 7.57 -46.75 -4.65
N THR A 673 8.87 -46.62 -4.94
CA THR A 673 9.35 -45.84 -6.08
C THR A 673 9.49 -46.77 -7.27
N LEU A 674 8.68 -46.53 -8.30
CA LEU A 674 8.66 -47.30 -9.53
C LEU A 674 9.74 -46.83 -10.51
N GLU A 675 10.09 -47.68 -11.47
CA GLU A 675 11.10 -47.39 -12.52
C GLU A 675 10.79 -46.13 -13.35
N ASN A 676 9.52 -45.82 -13.56
CA ASN A 676 9.06 -44.63 -14.28
C ASN A 676 8.99 -43.36 -13.40
N GLY A 677 9.47 -43.42 -12.15
CA GLY A 677 9.49 -42.29 -11.22
C GLY A 677 8.18 -42.06 -10.46
N ILE A 678 7.15 -42.89 -10.67
CA ILE A 678 5.92 -42.83 -9.89
C ILE A 678 6.17 -43.33 -8.47
N LYS A 679 5.54 -42.66 -7.51
CA LYS A 679 5.53 -43.04 -6.10
C LYS A 679 4.14 -43.52 -5.70
N ILE A 680 4.06 -44.73 -5.18
CA ILE A 680 2.82 -45.32 -4.66
C ILE A 680 3.00 -45.53 -3.17
N VAL A 681 1.99 -45.17 -2.38
CA VAL A 681 2.06 -45.27 -0.92
C VAL A 681 1.02 -46.28 -0.44
N LEU A 682 1.50 -47.45 -0.03
CA LEU A 682 0.66 -48.49 0.56
C LEU A 682 0.47 -48.23 2.05
N LYS A 683 -0.77 -48.29 2.53
CA LYS A 683 -1.12 -48.17 3.95
C LYS A 683 -1.41 -49.56 4.51
N LYS A 684 -0.68 -49.97 5.55
CA LYS A 684 -0.92 -51.24 6.26
C LYS A 684 -1.06 -51.01 7.77
N PRO A 685 -1.75 -51.91 8.51
CA PRO A 685 -1.79 -51.85 9.97
C PRO A 685 -0.40 -51.80 10.59
N LEU A 686 -0.31 -51.27 11.81
CA LEU A 686 0.96 -51.14 12.52
C LEU A 686 1.61 -52.52 12.75
N MET A 687 2.83 -52.70 12.25
CA MET A 687 3.61 -53.94 12.28
C MET A 687 4.77 -53.87 13.26
N LYS A 688 5.24 -55.05 13.70
CA LYS A 688 6.50 -55.20 14.43
C LYS A 688 7.70 -55.04 13.48
N HIS A 689 8.86 -54.69 14.04
CA HIS A 689 10.05 -54.36 13.23
C HIS A 689 10.50 -55.51 12.30
N GLU A 690 10.38 -56.76 12.75
CA GLU A 690 10.72 -57.94 11.93
C GLU A 690 9.75 -58.15 10.77
N GLU A 691 8.46 -57.88 10.99
CA GLU A 691 7.41 -57.97 9.97
C GLU A 691 7.60 -56.88 8.90
N VAL A 692 7.96 -55.66 9.30
CA VAL A 692 8.28 -54.56 8.37
C VAL A 692 9.44 -54.92 7.45
N LYS A 693 10.52 -55.52 7.98
CA LYS A 693 11.67 -55.93 7.15
C LYS A 693 11.28 -56.98 6.11
N ARG A 694 10.54 -58.01 6.53
CA ARG A 694 10.02 -59.04 5.62
C ARG A 694 9.13 -58.43 4.54
N GLU A 695 8.28 -57.48 4.92
CA GLU A 695 7.39 -56.79 3.99
C GLU A 695 8.16 -55.93 2.97
N ILE A 696 9.21 -55.22 3.40
CA ILE A 696 10.09 -54.46 2.49
C ILE A 696 10.76 -55.39 1.48
N ASP A 697 11.34 -56.51 1.93
CA ASP A 697 12.03 -57.45 1.05
C ASP A 697 11.06 -58.13 0.08
N LYS A 698 9.85 -58.43 0.54
CA LYS A 698 8.76 -58.90 -0.31
C LYS A 698 8.41 -57.87 -1.37
N LEU A 699 8.09 -56.63 -0.97
CA LEU A 699 7.68 -55.55 -1.87
C LEU A 699 8.77 -55.18 -2.90
N LYS A 700 10.06 -55.26 -2.54
CA LYS A 700 11.16 -55.00 -3.48
C LYS A 700 11.25 -56.01 -4.62
N ASN A 701 10.87 -57.26 -4.37
CA ASN A 701 10.94 -58.34 -5.35
C ASN A 701 9.68 -58.45 -6.23
N LEU A 702 8.68 -57.61 -5.98
CA LEU A 702 7.44 -57.60 -6.75
C LEU A 702 7.56 -56.73 -8.01
N THR A 703 6.68 -57.03 -8.97
CA THR A 703 6.47 -56.23 -10.17
C THR A 703 5.06 -55.65 -10.12
N CYS A 704 4.93 -54.35 -10.35
CA CYS A 704 3.64 -53.68 -10.46
C CYS A 704 3.10 -53.85 -11.88
N ILE A 705 1.78 -53.95 -12.04
CA ILE A 705 1.13 -54.02 -13.35
C ILE A 705 0.27 -52.78 -13.52
N VAL A 706 0.60 -51.95 -14.52
CA VAL A 706 -0.30 -50.89 -14.97
C VAL A 706 -1.38 -51.55 -15.82
N LYS A 707 -2.59 -51.65 -15.27
CA LYS A 707 -3.71 -52.38 -15.89
C LYS A 707 -4.29 -51.64 -17.09
N TRP A 708 -4.46 -50.33 -16.95
CA TRP A 708 -4.96 -49.47 -18.02
C TRP A 708 -4.45 -48.05 -17.83
N VAL A 709 -4.34 -47.32 -18.94
CA VAL A 709 -4.02 -45.88 -18.95
C VAL A 709 -5.03 -45.17 -19.84
N LEU A 710 -5.77 -44.23 -19.25
CA LEU A 710 -6.69 -43.34 -19.96
C LEU A 710 -6.10 -41.94 -20.03
N LYS A 711 -6.10 -41.34 -21.22
CA LYS A 711 -5.67 -39.95 -21.44
C LYS A 711 -6.85 -39.15 -21.97
N GLU A 712 -7.14 -38.05 -21.30
CA GLU A 712 -8.26 -37.17 -21.63
C GLU A 712 -7.72 -35.74 -21.76
N GLU A 713 -8.11 -35.04 -22.81
CA GLU A 713 -7.90 -33.59 -22.88
C GLU A 713 -8.94 -32.90 -21.99
N GLU A 714 -8.47 -32.06 -21.07
CA GLU A 714 -9.31 -31.32 -20.13
C GLU A 714 -8.94 -29.83 -20.16
N GLU A 715 -9.96 -28.97 -20.03
CA GLU A 715 -9.77 -27.53 -19.85
C GLU A 715 -9.83 -27.19 -18.36
N VAL A 716 -8.67 -26.89 -17.77
CA VAL A 716 -8.55 -26.55 -16.36
C VAL A 716 -8.83 -25.06 -16.17
N ASN A 717 -9.82 -24.73 -15.37
CA ASN A 717 -10.13 -23.35 -15.00
C ASN A 717 -9.17 -22.84 -13.90
N PRO A 718 -8.81 -21.54 -13.90
CA PRO A 718 -8.09 -20.95 -12.79
C PRO A 718 -8.93 -20.99 -11.50
N SER A 719 -8.28 -20.88 -10.34
CA SER A 719 -8.98 -20.68 -9.07
C SER A 719 -9.54 -19.25 -8.95
N PRO A 720 -10.58 -19.03 -8.11
CA PRO A 720 -11.05 -17.68 -7.80
C PRO A 720 -9.95 -16.82 -7.15
N PRO A 721 -10.09 -15.48 -7.21
CA PRO A 721 -9.23 -14.57 -6.47
C PRO A 721 -9.41 -14.78 -4.96
N PHE A 722 -8.52 -14.17 -4.17
CA PHE A 722 -8.52 -14.39 -2.73
C PHE A 722 -9.69 -13.72 -2.01
N SER A 723 -10.36 -14.49 -1.16
CA SER A 723 -11.00 -14.05 0.07
C SER A 723 -10.00 -14.07 1.23
N THR A 724 -10.37 -13.59 2.42
CA THR A 724 -9.49 -13.63 3.60
C THR A 724 -9.09 -15.05 3.98
N ASP A 725 -10.03 -15.99 4.02
CA ASP A 725 -9.77 -17.38 4.39
C ASP A 725 -8.81 -18.08 3.42
N SER A 726 -9.03 -17.91 2.12
CA SER A 726 -8.19 -18.50 1.08
C SER A 726 -6.80 -17.86 1.03
N LEU A 727 -6.67 -16.55 1.29
CA LEU A 727 -5.37 -15.89 1.45
C LEU A 727 -4.60 -16.44 2.65
N LEU A 728 -5.26 -16.56 3.81
CA LEU A 728 -4.65 -17.08 5.04
C LEU A 728 -4.17 -18.52 4.87
N ASN A 729 -4.96 -19.35 4.18
CA ASN A 729 -4.59 -20.73 3.88
C ASN A 729 -3.39 -20.79 2.91
N GLU A 730 -3.45 -20.11 1.76
CA GLU A 730 -2.38 -20.15 0.75
C GLU A 730 -1.07 -19.52 1.27
N ALA A 731 -1.13 -18.49 2.12
CA ALA A 731 0.04 -17.91 2.78
C ALA A 731 0.66 -18.86 3.82
N ALA A 732 -0.16 -19.61 4.56
CA ALA A 732 0.33 -20.61 5.51
C ALA A 732 0.99 -21.79 4.80
N SER A 733 0.41 -22.28 3.70
CA SER A 733 0.95 -23.41 2.94
C SER A 733 2.21 -23.03 2.16
N THR A 734 2.21 -21.87 1.51
CA THR A 734 3.23 -21.47 0.52
C THR A 734 4.34 -20.65 1.16
N LEU A 735 3.99 -19.55 1.84
CA LEU A 735 4.94 -18.61 2.45
C LEU A 735 5.34 -19.02 3.86
N LYS A 736 4.66 -20.02 4.43
CA LYS A 736 4.87 -20.47 5.80
C LYS A 736 4.69 -19.32 6.80
N PHE A 737 3.72 -18.45 6.55
CA PHE A 737 3.33 -17.40 7.49
C PHE A 737 2.24 -17.90 8.43
N ASN A 738 2.27 -17.48 9.69
CA ASN A 738 1.12 -17.69 10.56
C ASN A 738 0.01 -16.68 10.21
N VAL A 739 -1.21 -16.94 10.68
CA VAL A 739 -2.38 -16.13 10.30
C VAL A 739 -2.27 -14.68 10.77
N SER A 740 -1.73 -14.44 11.97
CA SER A 740 -1.56 -13.09 12.53
C SER A 740 -0.55 -12.26 11.74
N LYS A 741 0.57 -12.86 11.33
CA LYS A 741 1.57 -12.22 10.46
C LYS A 741 0.96 -11.89 9.10
N THR A 742 0.21 -12.81 8.51
CA THR A 742 -0.43 -12.61 7.21
C THR A 742 -1.42 -11.45 7.25
N MET A 743 -2.30 -11.39 8.26
CA MET A 743 -3.24 -10.28 8.43
C MET A 743 -2.53 -8.94 8.64
N ALA A 744 -1.46 -8.90 9.45
CA ALA A 744 -0.70 -7.67 9.66
C ALA A 744 -0.04 -7.16 8.38
N LEU A 745 0.54 -8.06 7.58
CA LEU A 745 1.13 -7.71 6.28
C LEU A 745 0.06 -7.27 5.27
N ALA A 746 -1.10 -7.92 5.26
CA ALA A 746 -2.21 -7.56 4.38
C ALA A 746 -2.81 -6.18 4.76
N GLN A 747 -2.98 -5.90 6.05
CA GLN A 747 -3.35 -4.57 6.54
C GLN A 747 -2.34 -3.53 6.05
N ASP A 748 -1.05 -3.79 6.20
CA ASP A 748 0.01 -2.87 5.74
C ASP A 748 -0.06 -2.62 4.23
N LEU A 749 -0.28 -3.65 3.42
CA LEU A 749 -0.44 -3.54 1.96
C LEU A 749 -1.70 -2.74 1.57
N PHE A 750 -2.81 -2.93 2.30
CA PHE A 750 -4.04 -2.17 2.11
C PHE A 750 -3.84 -0.68 2.46
N GLU A 751 -3.28 -0.38 3.63
CA GLU A 751 -3.07 0.99 4.12
C GLU A 751 -2.12 1.82 3.25
N VAL A 752 -1.15 1.16 2.58
CA VAL A 752 -0.27 1.82 1.61
C VAL A 752 -0.84 1.85 0.18
N GLY A 753 -2.06 1.34 -0.01
CA GLY A 753 -2.81 1.42 -1.27
C GLY A 753 -2.40 0.43 -2.34
N LEU A 754 -1.79 -0.71 -1.99
CA LEU A 754 -1.35 -1.74 -2.96
C LEU A 754 -2.38 -2.83 -3.21
N ILE A 755 -3.26 -3.12 -2.24
CA ILE A 755 -4.34 -4.10 -2.38
C ILE A 755 -5.68 -3.51 -1.95
N THR A 756 -6.77 -4.15 -2.37
CA THR A 756 -8.12 -3.91 -1.83
C THR A 756 -8.24 -4.36 -0.39
N TYR A 757 -9.36 -4.03 0.25
CA TYR A 757 -9.64 -4.37 1.63
C TYR A 757 -9.52 -5.87 1.89
N HIS A 758 -8.67 -6.23 2.86
CA HIS A 758 -8.18 -7.59 3.06
C HIS A 758 -9.06 -8.43 4.01
N ARG A 759 -10.07 -7.82 4.66
CA ARG A 759 -11.07 -8.50 5.50
C ARG A 759 -12.37 -8.66 4.72
N THR A 760 -12.37 -9.58 3.75
CA THR A 760 -13.46 -9.82 2.82
C THR A 760 -13.71 -11.30 2.70
N ASP A 761 -14.97 -11.69 2.71
CA ASP A 761 -15.41 -13.05 2.47
C ASP A 761 -15.88 -13.26 1.01
N SER A 762 -15.88 -12.19 0.22
CA SER A 762 -16.29 -12.16 -1.18
C SER A 762 -15.14 -12.51 -2.12
N ILE A 763 -15.47 -13.21 -3.20
CA ILE A 763 -14.59 -13.46 -4.35
C ILE A 763 -14.94 -12.59 -5.56
N ARG A 764 -15.88 -11.65 -5.41
CA ARG A 764 -16.34 -10.76 -6.49
C ARG A 764 -15.21 -9.89 -7.04
N VAL A 765 -15.18 -9.70 -8.35
CA VAL A 765 -14.25 -8.80 -9.05
C VAL A 765 -15.04 -7.69 -9.75
N SER A 766 -14.76 -6.43 -9.42
CA SER A 766 -15.39 -5.27 -10.07
C SER A 766 -14.88 -5.07 -11.50
N SER A 767 -15.59 -4.28 -12.29
CA SER A 767 -15.15 -3.85 -13.64
C SER A 767 -13.79 -3.14 -13.59
N ILE A 768 -13.52 -2.40 -12.51
CA ILE A 768 -12.21 -1.79 -12.24
C ILE A 768 -11.13 -2.86 -12.11
N GLY A 769 -11.38 -3.90 -11.32
CA GLY A 769 -10.47 -5.03 -11.16
C GLY A 769 -10.21 -5.74 -12.49
N GLN A 770 -11.27 -6.00 -13.26
CA GLN A 770 -11.16 -6.62 -14.58
C GLN A 770 -10.28 -5.78 -15.53
N ASN A 771 -10.44 -4.45 -15.54
CA ASN A 771 -9.61 -3.56 -16.33
C ASN A 771 -8.13 -3.55 -15.89
N ILE A 772 -7.86 -3.63 -14.59
CA ILE A 772 -6.49 -3.77 -14.07
C ILE A 772 -5.86 -5.07 -14.58
N ALA A 773 -6.61 -6.18 -14.56
CA ALA A 773 -6.11 -7.44 -15.08
C ALA A 773 -5.91 -7.40 -16.61
N LEU A 774 -6.86 -6.82 -17.35
CA LEU A 774 -6.75 -6.62 -18.80
C LEU A 774 -5.49 -5.83 -19.17
N GLU A 775 -5.23 -4.69 -18.50
CA GLU A 775 -4.06 -3.88 -18.80
C GLU A 775 -2.76 -4.66 -18.61
N TYR A 776 -2.64 -5.43 -17.52
CA TYR A 776 -1.45 -6.25 -17.27
C TYR A 776 -1.33 -7.43 -18.23
N ILE A 777 -2.42 -8.17 -18.46
CA ILE A 777 -2.41 -9.39 -19.30
C ILE A 777 -2.11 -9.02 -20.75
N ARG A 778 -2.73 -7.95 -21.27
CA ARG A 778 -2.47 -7.45 -22.62
C ARG A 778 -1.01 -7.04 -22.81
N ASP A 779 -0.43 -6.33 -21.83
CA ASP A 779 0.97 -5.88 -21.89
C ASP A 779 1.99 -7.04 -21.78
N LYS A 780 1.68 -8.06 -20.98
CA LYS A 780 2.63 -9.16 -20.68
C LYS A 780 2.47 -10.42 -21.51
N PHE A 781 1.25 -10.80 -21.84
CA PHE A 781 0.94 -12.10 -22.45
C PHE A 781 0.21 -11.97 -23.79
N GLY A 782 -0.54 -10.88 -24.00
CA GLY A 782 -1.42 -10.70 -25.15
C GLY A 782 -2.90 -10.70 -24.75
N GLU A 783 -3.73 -10.02 -25.54
CA GLU A 783 -5.16 -9.85 -25.25
C GLU A 783 -5.93 -11.17 -25.30
N GLU A 784 -5.47 -12.14 -26.11
CA GLU A 784 -6.05 -13.48 -26.23
C GLU A 784 -5.99 -14.31 -24.93
N PHE A 785 -5.14 -13.92 -23.99
CA PHE A 785 -5.04 -14.57 -22.68
C PHE A 785 -5.98 -13.98 -21.64
N PHE A 786 -6.69 -12.89 -21.94
CA PHE A 786 -7.64 -12.28 -21.01
C PHE A 786 -9.02 -12.94 -21.12
N LYS A 787 -9.62 -13.28 -19.97
CA LYS A 787 -11.01 -13.72 -19.87
C LYS A 787 -11.64 -13.09 -18.63
N PRO A 788 -12.47 -12.05 -18.78
CA PRO A 788 -13.06 -11.35 -17.64
C PRO A 788 -13.98 -12.31 -16.87
N ARG A 789 -13.81 -12.36 -15.55
CA ARG A 789 -14.66 -13.16 -14.64
C ARG A 789 -15.03 -12.32 -13.43
N GLU A 790 -16.33 -12.14 -13.20
CA GLU A 790 -16.84 -11.48 -11.99
C GLU A 790 -16.75 -12.39 -10.74
N TRP A 791 -16.77 -13.72 -10.93
CA TRP A 791 -16.72 -14.78 -9.91
C TRP A 791 -17.92 -14.89 -8.97
N SER A 792 -18.49 -13.78 -8.51
CA SER A 792 -19.70 -13.76 -7.67
C SER A 792 -20.49 -12.47 -7.90
N ARG A 793 -21.82 -12.57 -7.90
CA ARG A 793 -22.72 -11.39 -7.89
C ARG A 793 -23.05 -10.90 -6.48
N GLU A 794 -22.86 -11.76 -5.48
CA GLU A 794 -23.14 -11.47 -4.07
C GLU A 794 -21.88 -10.99 -3.33
N GLY A 795 -22.07 -10.07 -2.39
CA GLY A 795 -21.03 -9.50 -1.53
C GLY A 795 -20.89 -7.98 -1.69
N ALA A 796 -21.03 -7.24 -0.58
CA ALA A 796 -20.82 -5.79 -0.54
C ALA A 796 -19.35 -5.42 -0.81
N HIS A 797 -18.42 -6.33 -0.52
CA HIS A 797 -16.98 -6.15 -0.70
C HIS A 797 -16.46 -6.86 -1.96
N GLU A 798 -15.33 -6.37 -2.44
CA GLU A 798 -14.54 -7.00 -3.50
C GLU A 798 -13.59 -8.07 -2.90
N CYS A 799 -13.10 -8.98 -3.74
CA CYS A 799 -11.98 -9.85 -3.40
C CYS A 799 -10.69 -9.07 -3.07
N ILE A 800 -9.71 -9.78 -2.50
CA ILE A 800 -8.37 -9.28 -2.26
C ILE A 800 -7.57 -9.32 -3.56
N ARG A 801 -7.30 -8.15 -4.14
CA ARG A 801 -6.58 -7.97 -5.41
C ARG A 801 -5.64 -6.77 -5.36
N PRO A 802 -4.63 -6.68 -6.26
CA PRO A 802 -3.86 -5.46 -6.44
C PRO A 802 -4.74 -4.29 -6.91
N THR A 803 -4.36 -3.07 -6.51
CA THR A 803 -5.02 -1.82 -6.94
C THR A 803 -4.51 -1.29 -8.27
N ARG A 804 -3.36 -1.81 -8.74
CA ARG A 804 -2.67 -1.37 -9.95
C ARG A 804 -2.09 -2.57 -10.71
N PRO A 805 -1.92 -2.46 -12.05
CA PRO A 805 -1.33 -3.53 -12.87
C PRO A 805 0.20 -3.60 -12.70
N ILE A 806 0.67 -3.82 -11.48
CA ILE A 806 2.09 -3.79 -11.11
C ILE A 806 2.46 -5.11 -10.42
N ASP A 807 3.21 -5.96 -11.08
CA ASP A 807 3.75 -7.16 -10.44
C ASP A 807 4.86 -6.83 -9.40
N THR A 808 5.26 -7.82 -8.62
CA THR A 808 6.24 -7.65 -7.53
C THR A 808 7.60 -7.16 -8.03
N ALA A 809 8.03 -7.63 -9.20
CA ALA A 809 9.27 -7.24 -9.85
C ALA A 809 9.27 -5.75 -10.21
N ARG A 810 8.21 -5.30 -10.90
CA ARG A 810 8.02 -3.89 -11.26
C ARG A 810 7.82 -3.02 -10.02
N LEU A 811 7.12 -3.49 -9.00
CA LEU A 811 6.95 -2.76 -7.74
C LEU A 811 8.30 -2.51 -7.06
N ARG A 812 9.17 -3.53 -6.96
CA ARG A 812 10.54 -3.38 -6.44
C ARG A 812 11.30 -2.32 -7.21
N GLN A 813 11.25 -2.37 -8.54
CA GLN A 813 11.91 -1.40 -9.40
C GLN A 813 11.40 0.03 -9.17
N LEU A 814 10.07 0.25 -9.16
CA LEU A 814 9.47 1.57 -8.96
C LEU A 814 9.79 2.15 -7.58
N LEU A 815 9.81 1.31 -6.55
CA LEU A 815 10.25 1.69 -5.20
C LEU A 815 11.75 2.04 -5.20
N ALA A 816 12.58 1.25 -5.88
CA ALA A 816 14.02 1.44 -5.98
C ALA A 816 14.42 2.66 -6.82
N LEU A 817 13.58 3.10 -7.77
CA LEU A 817 13.71 4.36 -8.51
C LEU A 817 13.10 5.55 -7.78
N GLY A 818 12.15 5.30 -6.88
CA GLY A 818 11.56 6.33 -6.01
C GLY A 818 10.45 7.11 -6.68
N VAL A 819 9.94 6.52 -7.76
CA VAL A 819 8.73 6.89 -8.48
C VAL A 819 7.55 6.68 -7.55
N ILE A 820 7.44 5.50 -6.95
CA ILE A 820 6.46 5.21 -5.89
C ILE A 820 7.11 5.47 -4.53
N ARG A 821 6.40 6.22 -3.67
CA ARG A 821 6.83 6.52 -2.30
C ARG A 821 5.74 6.18 -1.29
N LEU A 822 5.75 4.95 -0.82
CA LEU A 822 4.77 4.45 0.15
C LEU A 822 4.92 5.13 1.53
N ALA A 823 3.82 5.21 2.27
CA ALA A 823 3.80 5.74 3.64
C ALA A 823 4.61 4.88 4.61
N LYS A 824 4.61 3.57 4.38
CA LYS A 824 5.36 2.56 5.13
C LYS A 824 6.33 1.82 4.20
N ARG A 825 7.50 1.43 4.72
CA ARG A 825 8.48 0.65 3.95
C ARG A 825 8.04 -0.81 3.91
N LEU A 826 8.03 -1.40 2.71
CA LEU A 826 7.79 -2.82 2.54
C LEU A 826 9.02 -3.65 2.94
N THR A 827 8.76 -4.79 3.58
CA THR A 827 9.76 -5.84 3.82
C THR A 827 9.64 -6.93 2.74
N ASP A 828 10.58 -7.87 2.70
CA ASP A 828 10.51 -9.00 1.76
C ASP A 828 9.26 -9.86 1.99
N ASP A 829 8.81 -9.99 3.24
CA ASP A 829 7.55 -10.68 3.56
C ASP A 829 6.32 -9.97 2.95
N HIS A 830 6.30 -8.64 2.92
CA HIS A 830 5.22 -7.89 2.26
C HIS A 830 5.22 -8.16 0.76
N LEU A 831 6.40 -8.17 0.15
CA LEU A 831 6.56 -8.40 -1.28
C LEU A 831 6.17 -9.84 -1.64
N ALA A 832 6.50 -10.83 -0.80
CA ALA A 832 6.09 -12.22 -0.99
C ALA A 832 4.58 -12.40 -0.88
N LEU A 833 3.93 -11.74 0.09
CA LEU A 833 2.47 -11.76 0.23
C LEU A 833 1.78 -11.07 -0.96
N TYR A 834 2.28 -9.91 -1.36
CA TYR A 834 1.79 -9.20 -2.54
C TYR A 834 1.92 -10.05 -3.81
N ASP A 835 3.02 -10.79 -3.96
CA ASP A 835 3.27 -11.66 -5.12
C ASP A 835 2.22 -12.75 -5.28
N ILE A 836 1.87 -13.46 -4.20
CA ILE A 836 0.83 -14.49 -4.28
C ILE A 836 -0.53 -13.87 -4.57
N ILE A 837 -0.86 -12.70 -3.98
CA ILE A 837 -2.11 -11.98 -4.23
C ILE A 837 -2.20 -11.59 -5.71
N PHE A 838 -1.14 -10.99 -6.22
CA PHE A 838 -1.04 -10.55 -7.61
C PHE A 838 -1.21 -11.73 -8.58
N LYS A 839 -0.42 -12.79 -8.41
CA LYS A 839 -0.46 -13.96 -9.30
C LYS A 839 -1.80 -14.68 -9.27
N LYS A 840 -2.39 -14.86 -8.08
CA LYS A 840 -3.73 -15.47 -7.94
C LYS A 840 -4.80 -14.64 -8.64
N PHE A 841 -4.79 -13.32 -8.44
CA PHE A 841 -5.74 -12.41 -9.06
C PHE A 841 -5.64 -12.41 -10.59
N ILE A 842 -4.43 -12.22 -11.14
CA ILE A 842 -4.22 -12.21 -12.58
C ILE A 842 -4.59 -13.58 -13.20
N ALA A 843 -4.17 -14.69 -12.59
CA ALA A 843 -4.56 -16.03 -13.03
C ALA A 843 -6.09 -16.20 -13.11
N SER A 844 -6.83 -15.66 -12.12
CA SER A 844 -8.30 -15.73 -12.07
C SER A 844 -9.00 -15.00 -13.25
N GLN A 845 -8.29 -14.09 -13.93
CA GLN A 845 -8.77 -13.32 -15.08
C GLN A 845 -8.13 -13.77 -16.40
N MET A 846 -7.38 -14.87 -16.41
CA MET A 846 -6.76 -15.43 -17.62
C MET A 846 -7.59 -16.56 -18.24
N THR A 847 -7.36 -16.88 -19.51
CA THR A 847 -7.97 -18.04 -20.17
C THR A 847 -7.62 -19.36 -19.45
N PRO A 848 -8.52 -20.36 -19.48
CA PRO A 848 -8.23 -21.69 -18.94
C PRO A 848 -7.03 -22.35 -19.64
N THR A 849 -6.37 -23.27 -18.96
CA THR A 849 -5.24 -24.02 -19.53
C THR A 849 -5.74 -25.37 -20.05
N LYS A 850 -5.45 -25.71 -21.31
CA LYS A 850 -5.77 -27.03 -21.85
C LYS A 850 -4.62 -27.99 -21.57
N VAL A 851 -4.92 -29.11 -20.94
CA VAL A 851 -3.94 -30.10 -20.50
C VAL A 851 -4.38 -31.50 -20.93
N VAL A 852 -3.42 -32.41 -21.03
CA VAL A 852 -3.71 -33.84 -21.09
C VAL A 852 -3.66 -34.37 -19.66
N LYS A 853 -4.80 -34.84 -19.16
CA LYS A 853 -4.92 -35.54 -17.88
C LYS A 853 -4.78 -37.03 -18.14
N GLN A 854 -3.90 -37.67 -17.38
CA GLN A 854 -3.76 -39.12 -17.36
C GLN A 854 -4.44 -39.68 -16.12
N LYS A 855 -5.23 -40.73 -16.29
CA LYS A 855 -5.73 -41.61 -15.22
C LYS A 855 -5.16 -42.99 -15.47
N CYS A 856 -4.58 -43.62 -14.46
CA CYS A 856 -4.12 -45.00 -14.57
C CYS A 856 -4.42 -45.80 -13.30
N GLU A 857 -4.59 -47.11 -13.49
CA GLU A 857 -4.77 -48.06 -12.41
C GLU A 857 -3.53 -48.96 -12.33
N ILE A 858 -2.88 -48.94 -11.17
CA ILE A 858 -1.68 -49.73 -10.91
C ILE A 858 -2.01 -50.78 -9.87
N ALA A 859 -1.83 -52.04 -10.26
CA ALA A 859 -2.03 -53.21 -9.41
C ALA A 859 -0.70 -53.69 -8.83
N ILE A 860 -0.71 -53.92 -7.51
CA ILE A 860 0.42 -54.41 -6.73
C ILE A 860 -0.12 -55.50 -5.80
N GLU A 861 0.05 -56.76 -6.19
CA GLU A 861 -0.69 -57.89 -5.60
C GLU A 861 -2.21 -57.61 -5.59
N ASP A 862 -2.84 -57.63 -4.41
CA ASP A 862 -4.26 -57.35 -4.19
C ASP A 862 -4.57 -55.84 -4.08
N TYR A 863 -3.53 -54.99 -4.06
CA TYR A 863 -3.71 -53.55 -3.90
C TYR A 863 -3.87 -52.86 -5.26
N ILE A 864 -4.88 -52.01 -5.36
CA ILE A 864 -5.17 -51.22 -6.56
C ILE A 864 -5.06 -49.75 -6.20
N GLU A 865 -4.09 -49.05 -6.79
CA GLU A 865 -3.96 -47.60 -6.66
C GLU A 865 -4.39 -46.92 -7.96
N LYS A 866 -5.23 -45.89 -7.85
CA LYS A 866 -5.58 -45.03 -8.97
C LYS A 866 -4.78 -43.74 -8.90
N ILE A 867 -4.06 -43.45 -9.97
CA ILE A 867 -3.25 -42.24 -10.08
C ILE A 867 -3.88 -41.33 -11.13
N GLU A 868 -4.07 -40.07 -10.76
CA GLU A 868 -4.53 -39.03 -11.67
C GLU A 868 -3.61 -37.83 -11.62
N GLY A 869 -3.30 -37.26 -12.79
CA GLY A 869 -2.57 -36.01 -12.87
C GLY A 869 -2.36 -35.52 -14.30
N TYR A 870 -1.84 -34.30 -14.42
CA TYR A 870 -1.58 -33.69 -15.71
C TYR A 870 -0.20 -34.11 -16.22
N ILE A 871 -0.10 -34.52 -17.49
CA ILE A 871 1.18 -34.95 -18.09
C ILE A 871 1.77 -33.86 -19.00
N HIS A 872 0.93 -33.19 -19.79
CA HIS A 872 1.35 -32.20 -20.79
C HIS A 872 0.40 -31.01 -20.83
N ILE A 873 0.92 -29.82 -21.13
CA ILE A 873 0.11 -28.63 -21.42
C ILE A 873 -0.04 -28.52 -22.95
N VAL A 874 -1.27 -28.66 -23.44
CA VAL A 874 -1.59 -28.56 -24.89
C VAL A 874 -1.68 -27.10 -25.31
N LYS A 875 -2.38 -26.28 -24.51
CA LYS A 875 -2.50 -24.84 -24.74
C LYS A 875 -2.32 -24.11 -23.41
N PRO A 876 -1.32 -23.21 -23.29
CA PRO A 876 -1.14 -22.42 -22.09
C PRO A 876 -2.31 -21.46 -21.90
N GLY A 877 -2.64 -21.21 -20.64
CA GLY A 877 -3.60 -20.17 -20.22
C GLY A 877 -3.06 -19.51 -18.96
N PHE A 878 -3.83 -19.55 -17.88
CA PHE A 878 -3.38 -19.09 -16.57
C PHE A 878 -2.10 -19.80 -16.06
N SER A 879 -1.73 -20.96 -16.63
CA SER A 879 -0.50 -21.68 -16.30
C SER A 879 0.79 -20.88 -16.55
N LEU A 880 0.74 -19.84 -17.40
CA LEU A 880 1.88 -18.95 -17.65
C LEU A 880 2.31 -18.16 -16.39
N ILE A 881 1.36 -17.83 -15.52
CA ILE A 881 1.62 -17.10 -14.27
C ILE A 881 1.58 -18.01 -13.04
N LYS A 882 0.75 -19.06 -13.07
CA LYS A 882 0.65 -20.06 -12.01
C LYS A 882 0.82 -21.48 -12.59
N PRO A 883 2.07 -21.96 -12.70
CA PRO A 883 2.37 -23.25 -13.33
C PRO A 883 1.64 -24.42 -12.67
N LEU A 884 1.18 -25.35 -13.50
CA LEU A 884 0.59 -26.61 -13.05
C LEU A 884 1.67 -27.63 -12.73
N HIS A 885 1.43 -28.46 -11.71
CA HIS A 885 2.29 -29.59 -11.42
C HIS A 885 2.02 -30.70 -12.43
N LEU A 886 3.06 -31.16 -13.11
CA LEU A 886 2.99 -32.26 -14.08
C LEU A 886 3.54 -33.54 -13.45
N ILE A 887 2.88 -34.67 -13.72
CA ILE A 887 3.31 -36.01 -13.32
C ILE A 887 3.95 -36.73 -14.52
N PRO A 888 4.81 -37.74 -14.29
CA PRO A 888 5.37 -38.55 -15.37
C PRO A 888 4.28 -39.29 -16.16
N GLU A 889 4.45 -39.37 -17.47
CA GLU A 889 3.60 -40.17 -18.36
C GLU A 889 3.88 -41.67 -18.18
N VAL A 890 2.84 -42.49 -18.28
CA VAL A 890 2.91 -43.93 -18.01
C VAL A 890 2.37 -44.73 -19.19
N LYS A 891 2.93 -45.93 -19.40
CA LYS A 891 2.45 -46.92 -20.36
C LYS A 891 1.93 -48.14 -19.63
N GLU A 892 1.02 -48.86 -20.27
CA GLU A 892 0.52 -50.14 -19.79
C GLU A 892 1.64 -51.19 -19.76
N GLY A 893 1.52 -52.12 -18.82
CA GLY A 893 2.46 -53.23 -18.67
C GLY A 893 3.14 -53.30 -17.30
N ALA A 894 4.18 -54.13 -17.24
CA ALA A 894 4.92 -54.44 -16.03
C ALA A 894 5.95 -53.35 -15.70
N ILE A 895 5.96 -52.89 -14.45
CA ILE A 895 6.89 -51.87 -13.94
C ILE A 895 7.58 -52.40 -12.70
N LYS A 896 8.91 -52.33 -12.69
CA LYS A 896 9.72 -52.75 -11.54
C LYS A 896 9.67 -51.73 -10.41
N ILE A 897 9.71 -52.24 -9.18
CA ILE A 897 9.89 -51.44 -7.97
C ILE A 897 11.39 -51.25 -7.75
N LEU A 898 11.88 -50.01 -7.78
CA LEU A 898 13.30 -49.70 -7.58
C LEU A 898 13.65 -49.54 -6.10
N ASN A 899 12.73 -48.95 -5.33
CA ASN A 899 12.96 -48.70 -3.92
C ASN A 899 11.68 -48.82 -3.11
N VAL A 900 11.82 -49.30 -1.88
CA VAL A 900 10.74 -49.39 -0.90
C VAL A 900 11.21 -48.73 0.38
N GLN A 901 10.52 -47.66 0.79
CA GLN A 901 10.77 -46.98 2.05
C GLN A 901 9.59 -47.20 2.99
N ASN A 902 9.86 -47.56 4.24
CA ASN A 902 8.85 -47.65 5.28
C ASN A 902 8.99 -46.49 6.28
N TRP A 903 7.84 -45.96 6.71
CA TRP A 903 7.78 -45.13 7.91
C TRP A 903 6.44 -45.31 8.61
N LYS A 904 6.43 -44.97 9.90
CA LYS A 904 5.20 -44.91 10.71
C LYS A 904 4.64 -43.50 10.66
N ALA A 905 3.37 -43.38 10.29
CA ALA A 905 2.68 -42.11 10.25
C ALA A 905 1.20 -42.28 10.66
N PRO A 906 0.56 -41.21 11.14
CA PRO A 906 -0.89 -41.19 11.31
C PRO A 906 -1.60 -41.15 9.95
N THR A 907 -2.73 -41.84 9.81
CA THR A 907 -3.56 -41.78 8.59
C THR A 907 -4.36 -40.49 8.47
N VAL A 908 -4.68 -39.89 9.62
CA VAL A 908 -5.37 -38.60 9.70
C VAL A 908 -4.34 -37.53 10.06
N ASN A 909 -4.09 -36.62 9.12
CA ASN A 909 -3.16 -35.52 9.31
C ASN A 909 -3.71 -34.50 10.30
N LEU A 910 -2.82 -33.98 11.15
CA LEU A 910 -3.11 -32.84 12.01
C LEU A 910 -3.47 -31.60 11.18
N LEU A 911 -4.24 -30.70 11.77
CA LEU A 911 -4.59 -29.43 11.13
C LEU A 911 -3.41 -28.46 11.18
N THR A 912 -3.20 -27.71 10.11
CA THR A 912 -2.41 -26.47 10.11
C THR A 912 -3.29 -25.28 10.51
N GLN A 913 -2.69 -24.10 10.71
CA GLN A 913 -3.49 -22.88 10.92
C GLN A 913 -4.41 -22.60 9.72
N GLY A 914 -3.93 -22.83 8.49
CA GLY A 914 -4.72 -22.64 7.27
C GLY A 914 -5.93 -23.58 7.19
N ASP A 915 -5.75 -24.85 7.55
CA ASP A 915 -6.85 -25.83 7.58
C ASP A 915 -7.94 -25.43 8.58
N ILE A 916 -7.54 -24.92 9.76
CA ILE A 916 -8.48 -24.46 10.77
C ILE A 916 -9.30 -23.28 10.24
N ILE A 917 -8.67 -22.30 9.57
CA ILE A 917 -9.39 -21.18 8.97
C ILE A 917 -10.34 -21.65 7.85
N GLY A 918 -9.91 -22.61 7.03
CA GLY A 918 -10.79 -23.23 6.04
C GLY A 918 -12.03 -23.88 6.68
N LEU A 919 -11.84 -24.62 7.77
CA LEU A 919 -12.95 -25.22 8.55
C LEU A 919 -13.87 -24.15 9.14
N MET A 920 -13.31 -23.07 9.70
CA MET A 920 -14.08 -21.94 10.22
C MET A 920 -15.01 -21.34 9.15
N LYS A 921 -14.50 -21.13 7.93
CA LYS A 921 -15.32 -20.62 6.82
C LYS A 921 -16.40 -21.62 6.38
N ILE A 922 -16.04 -22.89 6.19
CA ILE A 922 -17.00 -23.94 5.77
C ILE A 922 -18.11 -24.14 6.81
N ARG A 923 -17.79 -24.07 8.09
CA ARG A 923 -18.73 -24.28 9.20
C ARG A 923 -19.47 -23.01 9.64
N GLY A 924 -19.16 -21.85 9.03
CA GLY A 924 -19.80 -20.58 9.37
C GLY A 924 -19.42 -20.04 10.75
N ILE A 925 -18.21 -20.34 11.23
CA ILE A 925 -17.73 -19.98 12.57
C ILE A 925 -16.72 -18.84 12.47
N GLY A 926 -17.09 -17.67 13.00
CA GLY A 926 -16.26 -16.46 12.97
C GLY A 926 -16.30 -15.72 11.63
N ARG A 927 -15.50 -14.66 11.54
CA ARG A 927 -15.48 -13.68 10.44
C ARG A 927 -14.03 -13.35 10.03
N PRO A 928 -13.81 -12.77 8.83
CA PRO A 928 -12.50 -12.28 8.40
C PRO A 928 -11.73 -11.45 9.44
N SER A 929 -12.44 -10.65 10.25
CA SER A 929 -11.87 -9.84 11.33
C SER A 929 -11.45 -10.63 12.56
N THR A 930 -12.03 -11.83 12.79
CA THR A 930 -11.83 -12.59 14.04
C THR A 930 -10.94 -13.81 13.88
N TYR A 931 -10.78 -14.37 12.67
CA TYR A 931 -9.98 -15.58 12.38
C TYR A 931 -8.60 -15.58 13.03
N ALA A 932 -7.77 -14.57 12.73
CA ALA A 932 -6.42 -14.50 13.26
C ALA A 932 -6.40 -14.29 14.79
N LYS A 933 -7.39 -13.57 15.33
CA LYS A 933 -7.48 -13.27 16.77
C LYS A 933 -7.84 -14.50 17.61
N ILE A 934 -8.73 -15.34 17.08
CA ILE A 934 -9.12 -16.59 17.72
C ILE A 934 -7.91 -17.52 17.80
N MET A 935 -7.19 -17.72 16.69
CA MET A 935 -5.97 -18.53 16.66
C MET A 935 -4.91 -18.00 17.62
N GLU A 936 -4.64 -16.68 17.60
CA GLU A 936 -3.69 -16.05 18.52
C GLU A 936 -4.06 -16.32 19.99
N THR A 937 -5.34 -16.22 20.33
CA THR A 937 -5.81 -16.42 21.70
C THR A 937 -5.58 -17.86 22.17
N LEU A 938 -5.89 -18.87 21.33
CA LEU A 938 -5.66 -20.28 21.66
C LEU A 938 -4.18 -20.58 21.92
N PHE A 939 -3.27 -19.97 21.15
CA PHE A 939 -1.82 -20.06 21.38
C PHE A 939 -1.39 -19.36 22.67
N GLN A 940 -1.80 -18.09 22.87
CA GLN A 940 -1.42 -17.29 24.03
C GLN A 940 -1.88 -17.93 25.35
N ARG A 941 -3.04 -18.60 25.35
CA ARG A 941 -3.56 -19.34 26.51
C ARG A 941 -2.89 -20.70 26.72
N GLY A 942 -2.08 -21.15 25.77
CA GLY A 942 -1.39 -22.44 25.80
C GLY A 942 -2.33 -23.63 25.64
N TYR A 943 -3.48 -23.44 24.98
CA TYR A 943 -4.43 -24.52 24.68
C TYR A 943 -3.97 -25.35 23.50
N ILE A 944 -3.34 -24.70 22.54
CA ILE A 944 -2.74 -25.33 21.37
C ILE A 944 -1.26 -24.97 21.30
N LYS A 945 -0.49 -25.81 20.61
CA LYS A 945 0.91 -25.54 20.27
C LYS A 945 1.18 -25.93 18.83
N GLU A 946 2.17 -25.28 18.25
CA GLU A 946 2.64 -25.58 16.90
C GLU A 946 3.82 -26.55 17.00
N SER A 947 3.75 -27.64 16.23
CA SER A 947 4.84 -28.61 16.11
C SER A 947 5.95 -28.08 15.18
N PRO A 948 7.16 -28.67 15.17
CA PRO A 948 8.21 -28.30 14.22
C PRO A 948 7.78 -28.41 12.75
N LYS A 949 6.83 -29.31 12.44
CA LYS A 949 6.22 -29.47 11.11
C LYS A 949 5.06 -28.49 10.86
N ARG A 950 4.85 -27.51 11.74
CA ARG A 950 3.81 -26.46 11.66
C ARG A 950 2.35 -26.95 11.78
N ASN A 951 2.18 -28.19 12.20
CA ASN A 951 0.89 -28.74 12.57
C ASN A 951 0.48 -28.29 13.97
N ILE A 952 -0.82 -28.07 14.17
CA ILE A 952 -1.43 -27.63 15.41
C ILE A 952 -1.86 -28.83 16.23
N ILE A 953 -1.48 -28.83 17.51
CA ILE A 953 -1.74 -29.94 18.43
C ILE A 953 -2.34 -29.37 19.72
N SER A 954 -3.37 -30.05 20.25
CA SER A 954 -3.92 -29.70 21.57
C SER A 954 -2.93 -30.02 22.69
N THR A 955 -2.76 -29.10 23.64
CA THR A 955 -2.02 -29.38 24.88
C THR A 955 -2.90 -30.17 25.86
N LYS A 956 -2.30 -30.79 26.89
CA LYS A 956 -3.08 -31.43 27.97
C LYS A 956 -4.03 -30.43 28.63
N LYS A 957 -3.59 -29.18 28.78
CA LYS A 957 -4.38 -28.08 29.30
C LYS A 957 -5.58 -27.76 28.39
N GLY A 958 -5.36 -27.61 27.08
CA GLY A 958 -6.43 -27.37 26.12
C GLY A 958 -7.46 -28.51 26.09
N TYR A 959 -6.99 -29.76 26.11
CA TYR A 959 -7.85 -30.95 26.19
C TYR A 959 -8.77 -30.91 27.43
N MET A 960 -8.21 -30.70 28.62
CA MET A 960 -9.01 -30.67 29.85
C MET A 960 -10.02 -29.52 29.87
N VAL A 961 -9.64 -28.35 29.35
CA VAL A 961 -10.52 -27.19 29.23
C VAL A 961 -11.68 -27.48 28.27
N TYR A 962 -11.41 -28.04 27.09
CA TYR A 962 -12.45 -28.40 26.12
C TYR A 962 -13.43 -29.41 26.70
N ILE A 963 -12.94 -30.52 27.30
CA ILE A 963 -13.81 -31.54 27.88
C ILE A 963 -14.71 -30.96 28.98
N TYR A 964 -14.18 -30.10 29.84
CA TYR A 964 -14.98 -29.44 30.87
C TYR A 964 -16.07 -28.55 30.27
N LEU A 965 -15.73 -27.66 29.33
CA LEU A 965 -16.70 -26.77 28.69
C LEU A 965 -17.74 -27.53 27.87
N SER A 966 -17.32 -28.56 27.14
CA SER A 966 -18.19 -29.38 26.31
C SER A 966 -19.13 -30.27 27.12
N ASN A 967 -18.80 -30.62 28.36
CA ASN A 967 -19.69 -31.43 29.20
C ASN A 967 -20.66 -30.55 30.01
N GLU A 968 -20.16 -29.47 30.62
CA GLU A 968 -20.95 -28.66 31.56
C GLU A 968 -21.72 -27.50 30.88
N PHE A 969 -21.21 -27.00 29.75
CA PHE A 969 -21.66 -25.76 29.11
C PHE A 969 -21.90 -25.88 27.59
N ASN A 970 -22.09 -27.10 27.06
CA ASN A 970 -22.19 -27.36 25.61
C ASN A 970 -23.16 -26.44 24.88
N GLU A 971 -24.34 -26.22 25.44
CA GLU A 971 -25.40 -25.40 24.83
C GLU A 971 -24.96 -23.96 24.55
N PHE A 972 -23.98 -23.44 25.30
CA PHE A 972 -23.45 -22.09 25.15
C PHE A 972 -22.22 -22.01 24.26
N VAL A 973 -21.53 -23.13 24.00
CA VAL A 973 -20.24 -23.17 23.29
C VAL A 973 -20.23 -24.08 22.07
N SER A 974 -21.38 -24.63 21.69
CA SER A 974 -21.50 -25.50 20.53
C SER A 974 -21.28 -24.75 19.21
N GLU A 975 -20.92 -25.49 18.17
CA GLU A 975 -20.80 -24.97 16.81
C GLU A 975 -22.14 -24.38 16.32
N GLU A 976 -23.25 -25.08 16.57
CA GLU A 976 -24.59 -24.66 16.16
C GLU A 976 -25.01 -23.34 16.82
N THR A 977 -24.80 -23.21 18.13
CA THR A 977 -25.12 -21.98 18.88
C THR A 977 -24.28 -20.81 18.35
N THR A 978 -23.00 -21.05 18.09
CA THR A 978 -22.08 -20.03 17.59
C THR A 978 -22.46 -19.56 16.18
N ARG A 979 -22.82 -20.48 15.29
CA ARG A 979 -23.25 -20.15 13.92
C ARG A 979 -24.54 -19.34 13.91
N LYS A 980 -25.56 -19.76 14.67
CA LYS A 980 -26.84 -19.04 14.80
C LYS A 980 -26.66 -17.61 15.30
N LEU A 981 -25.74 -17.39 16.23
CA LEU A 981 -25.48 -16.05 16.73
C LEU A 981 -24.87 -15.15 15.65
N GLU A 982 -23.90 -15.64 14.88
CA GLU A 982 -23.32 -14.88 13.76
C GLU A 982 -24.39 -14.55 12.70
N GLU A 983 -25.31 -15.47 12.41
CA GLU A 983 -26.47 -15.21 11.54
C GLU A 983 -27.38 -14.11 12.13
N ILE A 984 -27.64 -14.14 13.44
CA ILE A 984 -28.40 -13.08 14.12
C ILE A 984 -27.71 -11.72 14.01
N MET A 985 -26.38 -11.66 14.12
CA MET A 985 -25.63 -10.42 13.92
C MET A 985 -25.83 -9.87 12.51
N ASP A 986 -25.79 -10.72 11.48
CA ASP A 986 -26.05 -10.29 10.10
C ASP A 986 -27.49 -9.78 9.91
N LEU A 987 -28.46 -10.35 10.64
CA LEU A 987 -29.84 -9.88 10.63
C LEU A 987 -29.98 -8.51 11.33
N ILE A 988 -29.20 -8.25 12.38
CA ILE A 988 -29.11 -6.92 13.01
C ILE A 988 -28.50 -5.93 12.02
N GLU A 989 -27.41 -6.30 11.32
CA GLU A 989 -26.76 -5.43 10.33
C GLU A 989 -27.72 -5.02 9.20
N LYS A 990 -28.63 -5.92 8.81
CA LYS A 990 -29.72 -5.66 7.84
C LYS A 990 -30.94 -4.94 8.43
N GLY A 991 -30.96 -4.69 9.74
CA GLY A 991 -32.09 -4.08 10.45
C GLY A 991 -33.33 -4.97 10.53
N SER A 992 -33.19 -6.29 10.34
CA SER A 992 -34.30 -7.25 10.35
C SER A 992 -34.70 -7.73 11.76
N ILE A 993 -33.82 -7.55 12.75
CA ILE A 993 -34.05 -7.92 14.16
C ILE A 993 -33.58 -6.76 15.05
N ASP A 994 -34.30 -6.51 16.16
CA ASP A 994 -33.87 -5.55 17.18
C ASP A 994 -32.71 -6.12 18.01
N TYR A 995 -31.65 -5.34 18.13
CA TYR A 995 -30.46 -5.69 18.89
C TYR A 995 -30.73 -5.82 20.40
N GLN A 996 -31.70 -5.09 20.96
CA GLN A 996 -32.06 -5.18 22.39
C GLN A 996 -32.67 -6.54 22.72
N ASP A 997 -33.55 -7.07 21.88
CA ASP A 997 -34.14 -8.41 22.06
C ASP A 997 -33.08 -9.50 22.10
N VAL A 998 -32.04 -9.35 21.28
CA VAL A 998 -30.89 -10.25 21.27
C VAL A 998 -30.09 -10.13 22.58
N LEU A 999 -29.87 -8.90 23.07
CA LEU A 999 -29.22 -8.68 24.36
C LEU A 999 -30.02 -9.27 25.55
N HIS A 1000 -31.35 -9.21 25.53
CA HIS A 1000 -32.19 -9.88 26.54
C HIS A 1000 -32.03 -11.39 26.55
N LYS A 1001 -31.99 -12.01 25.36
CA LYS A 1001 -31.74 -13.46 25.23
C LYS A 1001 -30.35 -13.81 25.76
N LEU A 1002 -29.33 -13.08 25.34
CA LEU A 1002 -27.95 -13.27 25.82
C LEU A 1002 -27.84 -13.10 27.33
N TYR A 1003 -28.51 -12.10 27.91
CA TYR A 1003 -28.51 -11.89 29.36
C TYR A 1003 -29.16 -13.06 30.11
N SER A 1004 -30.25 -13.60 29.58
CA SER A 1004 -30.94 -14.77 30.16
C SER A 1004 -30.03 -16.01 30.16
N GLU A 1005 -29.29 -16.22 29.06
CA GLU A 1005 -28.26 -17.27 28.98
C GLU A 1005 -27.17 -17.06 30.05
N ILE A 1006 -26.71 -15.82 30.24
CA ILE A 1006 -25.70 -15.51 31.26
C ILE A 1006 -26.19 -15.80 32.68
N VAL A 1007 -27.42 -15.44 33.01
CA VAL A 1007 -28.02 -15.76 34.31
C VAL A 1007 -28.02 -17.28 34.53
N SER A 1008 -28.35 -18.07 33.51
CA SER A 1008 -28.31 -19.53 33.61
C SER A 1008 -26.89 -20.08 33.83
N ILE A 1009 -25.86 -19.51 33.18
CA ILE A 1009 -24.45 -19.88 33.38
C ILE A 1009 -24.00 -19.53 34.81
N ARG A 1010 -24.47 -18.44 35.40
CA ARG A 1010 -24.10 -18.05 36.77
C ARG A 1010 -24.63 -19.03 37.80
N ILE A 1011 -25.87 -19.50 37.63
CA ILE A 1011 -26.57 -20.40 38.55
C ILE A 1011 -25.92 -21.80 38.60
N ARG A 1012 -25.48 -22.33 37.45
CA ARG A 1012 -24.72 -23.59 37.38
C ARG A 1012 -23.31 -23.42 37.89
#